data_AF-A0A8T5PTP4-F1
#
_entry.id   AF-A0A8T5PTP4-F1
#
_cell.length_a   1.000
_cell.length_b   1.000
_cell.length_c   1.000
_cell.angle_alpha   90.00
_cell.angle_beta   90.00
_cell.angle_gamma   90.00
#
_symmetry.space_group_name_H-M   'P 1'
#
loop_
_entity.id
_entity.type
_entity.pdbx_description
1 polymer ?
#
loop_
_entity_poly.entity_id
_entity_poly.type
_entity_poly.pdbx_seq_one_letter_code
_entity_poly.pdbx_strand_id
1 'polypeptide(L)'
;MDERKKILWRSLFLTILIFAIGIMLNHVFDSFRISIIETVMTEHEISSESYRAERFFTETFGGDTCEIMVTRISDLKKEIRKVGEDLGTYSRFSFFRRKDYDYLKRKYFLLEFRFLALIQRLNQECDKPYLPIIFFYEIDDDASERQGFILQDLSEEYDQHLVVLNLDKDYTDEPLVSLLAKNYNVTTAPTLIIDGMKHEGLIYTGEINASIQKVFRRADPYTQNINFNITTTAAGTNTTKLLELLERTANDEKADNWARADAKLVIGRLTKNETQICESLAYYDKIKPQTPEEQALIYETSASMGCGRNREAFLRAAAQAWKTAGNNWRAELMERLAKGKLNLKFEPKTIEPALKNATSAIIGKTTITLNSSSLLVSQEDRVYRDWLGGQIANPYGPELLTTFSERLNYNTTELMPEIGWHEGARIKELQKTNLTHKTAVGTLVARKNGEWYAPDENGIFRFEVPIDKLSYPTTRFLRRDLAVIIDTHGINMMVDQAIRENATAVIGCCDSPSKVQAAEYLSEKGTAVICLTDKDVYLALGHNTTIAGSPPIEVKEDKAIIGNRPIKITQEDRIVALNATEDKYALWYYQSPAAYFEELSKAIPLQVEYVTINDFGQMEKATQKARETKATILATRVFNSQDYNAVKKWLDEDPERKVILFHSASYPYGQKIFQEYTSATFNDPNPILR
;
A
#
# COMPACT_ATOMS: atom_id res chain seq x y z
N MET A 1 46.02 67.52 57.39
CA MET A 1 45.46 67.08 56.10
C MET A 1 44.18 67.89 55.86
N ASP A 2 44.18 68.71 54.82
CA ASP A 2 43.13 69.68 54.45
C ASP A 2 41.73 69.02 54.45
N GLU A 3 40.74 69.64 55.09
CA GLU A 3 39.38 69.07 55.29
C GLU A 3 38.72 68.64 53.96
N ARG A 4 39.05 69.33 52.86
CA ARG A 4 38.62 68.96 51.50
C ARG A 4 39.13 67.57 51.07
N LYS A 5 40.36 67.20 51.45
CA LYS A 5 40.93 65.88 51.14
C LYS A 5 40.22 64.77 51.93
N LYS A 6 39.82 65.02 53.18
CA LYS A 6 39.08 64.02 53.98
C LYS A 6 37.70 63.73 53.40
N ILE A 7 36.99 64.76 52.93
CA ILE A 7 35.68 64.58 52.29
C ILE A 7 35.81 63.75 51.01
N LEU A 8 36.79 64.08 50.14
CA LEU A 8 37.06 63.33 48.91
C LEU A 8 37.43 61.86 49.18
N TRP A 9 38.24 61.58 50.20
CA TRP A 9 38.59 60.21 50.58
C TRP A 9 37.39 59.43 51.14
N ARG A 10 36.52 60.08 51.92
CA ARG A 10 35.30 59.44 52.44
C ARG A 10 34.30 59.14 51.34
N SER A 11 34.08 60.06 50.39
CA SER A 11 33.20 59.82 49.24
C SER A 11 33.76 58.73 48.33
N LEU A 12 35.09 58.72 48.08
CA LEU A 12 35.73 57.68 47.28
C LEU A 12 35.57 56.29 47.92
N PHE A 13 35.81 56.20 49.23
CA PHE A 13 35.64 54.94 49.96
C PHE A 13 34.19 54.46 49.93
N LEU A 14 33.22 55.36 50.13
CA LEU A 14 31.80 55.03 50.07
C LEU A 14 31.41 54.53 48.66
N THR A 15 31.87 55.20 47.60
CA THR A 15 31.62 54.78 46.22
C THR A 15 32.24 53.42 45.90
N ILE A 16 33.48 53.17 46.32
CA ILE A 16 34.13 51.86 46.18
C ILE A 16 33.35 50.79 46.93
N LEU A 17 32.87 51.07 48.14
CA LEU A 17 32.09 50.14 48.93
C LEU A 17 30.74 49.80 48.25
N ILE A 18 30.01 50.80 47.76
CA ILE A 18 28.76 50.59 47.02
C ILE A 18 29.01 49.77 45.76
N PHE A 19 30.08 50.07 45.02
CA PHE A 19 30.43 49.34 43.80
C PHE A 19 30.86 47.90 44.10
N ALA A 20 31.62 47.67 45.18
CA ALA A 20 32.01 46.34 45.63
C ALA A 20 30.80 45.49 46.05
N ILE A 21 29.82 46.09 46.75
CA ILE A 21 28.56 45.43 47.09
C ILE A 21 27.77 45.09 45.82
N GLY A 22 27.70 46.01 44.86
CA GLY A 22 27.07 45.77 43.56
C GLY A 22 27.69 44.60 42.79
N ILE A 23 29.02 44.54 42.72
CA ILE A 23 29.75 43.43 42.09
C ILE A 23 29.49 42.11 42.83
N MET A 24 29.51 42.12 44.16
CA MET A 24 29.29 40.92 44.97
C MET A 24 27.86 40.38 44.79
N LEU A 25 26.85 41.25 44.82
CA LEU A 25 25.45 40.87 44.55
C LEU A 25 25.30 40.29 43.14
N ASN A 26 25.91 40.93 42.13
CA ASN A 26 25.88 40.42 40.76
C ASN A 26 26.51 39.03 40.65
N HIS A 27 27.64 38.80 41.31
CA HIS A 27 28.31 37.50 41.32
C HIS A 27 27.46 36.39 41.97
N VAL A 28 26.72 36.74 43.03
CA VAL A 28 25.80 35.81 43.70
C VAL A 28 24.62 35.49 42.78
N PHE A 29 24.01 36.48 42.13
CA PHE A 29 22.93 36.27 41.17
C PHE A 29 23.36 35.43 39.96
N ASP A 30 24.55 35.68 39.40
CA ASP A 30 25.12 34.87 38.32
C ASP A 30 25.27 33.41 38.74
N SER A 31 25.72 33.15 39.97
CA SER A 31 25.89 31.79 40.50
C SER A 31 24.55 31.05 40.68
N PHE A 32 23.53 31.73 41.20
CA PHE A 32 22.18 31.17 41.30
C PHE A 32 21.61 30.86 39.91
N ARG A 33 21.80 31.76 38.97
CA ARG A 33 21.30 31.60 37.60
C ARG A 33 21.94 30.42 36.87
N ILE A 34 23.27 30.27 36.97
CA ILE A 34 23.98 29.10 36.42
C ILE A 34 23.42 27.80 37.00
N SER A 35 23.20 27.75 38.33
CA SER A 35 22.68 26.54 38.97
C SER A 35 21.28 26.14 38.49
N ILE A 36 20.43 27.13 38.14
CA ILE A 36 19.10 26.88 37.55
C ILE A 36 19.25 26.25 36.16
N ILE A 37 20.10 26.84 35.30
CA ILE A 37 20.34 26.33 33.94
C ILE A 37 20.90 24.91 34.02
N GLU A 38 21.90 24.68 34.88
CA GLU A 38 22.51 23.36 35.06
C GLU A 38 21.50 22.30 35.55
N THR A 39 20.58 22.69 36.44
CA THR A 39 19.50 21.81 36.92
C THR A 39 18.56 21.40 35.78
N VAL A 40 18.08 22.37 34.99
CA VAL A 40 17.19 22.09 33.84
C VAL A 40 17.89 21.22 32.80
N MET A 41 19.19 21.47 32.53
CA MET A 41 19.96 20.65 31.59
C MET A 41 20.18 19.21 32.09
N THR A 42 20.33 19.03 33.40
CA THR A 42 20.48 17.71 34.02
C THR A 42 19.15 16.94 33.99
N GLU A 43 18.03 17.62 34.23
CA GLU A 43 16.69 17.06 34.08
C GLU A 43 16.44 16.60 32.64
N HIS A 44 16.81 17.41 31.65
CA HIS A 44 16.71 17.04 30.23
C HIS A 44 17.61 15.84 29.87
N GLU A 45 18.81 15.77 30.41
CA GLU A 45 19.70 14.61 30.22
C GLU A 45 19.08 13.32 30.77
N ILE A 46 18.49 13.38 31.96
CA ILE A 46 17.76 12.26 32.56
C ILE A 46 16.52 11.90 31.72
N SER A 47 15.75 12.89 31.26
CA SER A 47 14.58 12.69 30.39
C SER A 47 14.95 12.02 29.07
N SER A 48 16.08 12.40 28.47
CA SER A 48 16.60 11.80 27.23
C SER A 48 17.08 10.36 27.42
N GLU A 49 17.71 10.04 28.55
CA GLU A 49 18.09 8.65 28.88
C GLU A 49 16.88 7.79 29.28
N SER A 50 15.89 8.35 29.99
CA SER A 50 14.59 7.70 30.25
C SER A 50 13.91 7.31 28.94
N TYR A 51 13.91 8.23 27.96
CA TYR A 51 13.38 7.97 26.62
C TYR A 51 14.07 6.75 25.95
N ARG A 52 15.39 6.63 26.05
CA ARG A 52 16.12 5.48 25.49
C ARG A 52 15.74 4.17 26.18
N ALA A 53 15.57 4.20 27.50
CA ALA A 53 15.15 3.04 28.27
C ALA A 53 13.71 2.61 27.94
N GLU A 54 12.77 3.56 27.88
CA GLU A 54 11.36 3.33 27.50
C GLU A 54 11.24 2.73 26.09
N ARG A 55 12.06 3.23 25.15
CA ARG A 55 12.14 2.67 23.80
C ARG A 55 12.64 1.22 23.83
N PHE A 56 13.77 0.97 24.48
CA PHE A 56 14.33 -0.38 24.58
C PHE A 56 13.32 -1.36 25.20
N PHE A 57 12.60 -0.90 26.22
CA PHE A 57 11.53 -1.65 26.85
C PHE A 57 10.38 -1.95 25.86
N THR A 58 9.95 -0.94 25.09
CA THR A 58 8.88 -1.08 24.09
C THR A 58 9.27 -2.02 22.95
N GLU A 59 10.51 -1.93 22.47
CA GLU A 59 11.06 -2.82 21.44
C GLU A 59 11.17 -4.27 21.94
N THR A 60 11.48 -4.48 23.22
CA THR A 60 11.72 -5.82 23.79
C THR A 60 10.43 -6.50 24.25
N PHE A 61 9.52 -5.75 24.90
CA PHE A 61 8.35 -6.29 25.59
C PHE A 61 7.02 -5.93 24.91
N GLY A 62 7.06 -5.14 23.84
CA GLY A 62 5.89 -4.70 23.08
C GLY A 62 5.20 -3.48 23.69
N GLY A 63 4.67 -2.60 22.81
CA GLY A 63 3.95 -1.37 23.15
C GLY A 63 3.86 -0.44 21.93
N ASP A 64 3.03 0.61 21.98
CA ASP A 64 2.91 1.60 20.89
C ASP A 64 4.03 2.64 21.00
N THR A 65 5.14 2.38 20.30
CA THR A 65 6.33 3.24 20.33
C THR A 65 5.98 4.67 19.90
N CYS A 66 5.14 4.87 18.88
CA CYS A 66 4.92 6.20 18.32
C CYS A 66 4.13 7.13 19.25
N GLU A 67 3.11 6.63 19.96
CA GLU A 67 2.32 7.45 20.91
C GLU A 67 3.15 7.93 22.10
N ILE A 68 3.90 7.02 22.72
CA ILE A 68 4.76 7.34 23.87
C ILE A 68 5.82 8.35 23.44
N MET A 69 6.41 8.12 22.27
CA MET A 69 7.47 8.98 21.76
C MET A 69 6.97 10.37 21.37
N VAL A 70 5.82 10.51 20.71
CA VAL A 70 5.26 11.83 20.34
C VAL A 70 5.02 12.71 21.58
N THR A 71 4.42 12.15 22.63
CA THR A 71 4.19 12.88 23.89
C THR A 71 5.50 13.35 24.51
N ARG A 72 6.49 12.46 24.60
CA ARG A 72 7.80 12.77 25.23
C ARG A 72 8.60 13.81 24.45
N ILE A 73 8.46 13.85 23.13
CA ILE A 73 9.10 14.86 22.28
C ILE A 73 8.57 16.27 22.59
N SER A 74 7.27 16.42 22.85
CA SER A 74 6.70 17.72 23.24
C SER A 74 7.31 18.23 24.55
N ASP A 75 7.55 17.34 25.51
CA ASP A 75 8.20 17.68 26.78
C ASP A 75 9.67 18.07 26.57
N LEU A 76 10.43 17.26 25.82
CA LEU A 76 11.84 17.55 25.49
C LEU A 76 11.97 18.87 24.71
N LYS A 77 11.05 19.18 23.78
CA LYS A 77 10.99 20.45 23.05
C LYS A 77 10.87 21.64 24.02
N LYS A 78 9.96 21.55 24.99
CA LYS A 78 9.75 22.61 25.99
C LYS A 78 10.96 22.81 26.88
N GLU A 79 11.60 21.72 27.30
CA GLU A 79 12.82 21.74 28.11
C GLU A 79 13.98 22.40 27.35
N ILE A 80 14.24 22.00 26.09
CA ILE A 80 15.30 22.59 25.25
C ILE A 80 15.06 24.08 25.00
N ARG A 81 13.81 24.46 24.72
CA ARG A 81 13.44 25.87 24.51
C ARG A 81 13.77 26.72 25.74
N LYS A 82 13.41 26.23 26.94
CA LYS A 82 13.69 26.92 28.20
C LYS A 82 15.20 27.10 28.43
N VAL A 83 16.00 26.07 28.15
CA VAL A 83 17.47 26.16 28.23
C VAL A 83 18.01 27.23 27.27
N GLY A 84 17.49 27.29 26.04
CA GLY A 84 17.86 28.30 25.05
C GLY A 84 17.51 29.74 25.50
N GLU A 85 16.31 29.96 26.01
CA GLU A 85 15.85 31.27 26.55
C GLU A 85 16.72 31.73 27.73
N ASP A 86 17.00 30.82 28.68
CA ASP A 86 17.80 31.11 29.87
C ASP A 86 19.27 31.41 29.53
N LEU A 87 19.84 30.73 28.53
CA LEU A 87 21.18 30.98 27.99
C LEU A 87 21.25 32.31 27.21
N GLY A 88 20.26 32.59 26.37
CA GLY A 88 20.19 33.83 25.58
C GLY A 88 20.10 35.08 26.45
N THR A 89 19.40 34.99 27.59
CA THR A 89 19.35 36.09 28.56
C THR A 89 20.60 36.19 29.45
N TYR A 90 21.46 35.16 29.50
CA TYR A 90 22.71 35.15 30.30
C TYR A 90 23.86 35.86 29.56
N SER A 91 23.92 35.70 28.23
CA SER A 91 24.94 36.32 27.37
C SER A 91 24.97 37.86 27.47
N ARG A 92 23.82 38.48 27.75
CA ARG A 92 23.66 39.95 27.84
C ARG A 92 24.25 40.59 29.11
N PHE A 93 24.57 39.82 30.16
CA PHE A 93 24.90 40.39 31.49
C PHE A 93 26.11 39.78 32.23
N SER A 94 26.66 38.64 31.80
CA SER A 94 27.75 37.98 32.54
C SER A 94 29.15 38.52 32.16
N PHE A 95 29.66 39.46 32.95
CA PHE A 95 31.05 39.96 32.84
C PHE A 95 32.09 39.02 33.49
N PHE A 96 31.70 38.19 34.47
CA PHE A 96 32.64 37.53 35.38
C PHE A 96 32.90 36.03 35.12
N ARG A 97 32.08 35.32 34.33
CA ARG A 97 32.17 33.85 34.12
C ARG A 97 31.96 33.40 32.68
N ARG A 98 32.89 33.75 31.77
CA ARG A 98 32.87 33.31 30.35
C ARG A 98 33.00 31.78 30.19
N LYS A 99 33.87 31.14 30.97
CA LYS A 99 34.09 29.68 30.89
C LYS A 99 32.85 28.84 31.22
N ASP A 100 32.09 29.26 32.23
CA ASP A 100 30.87 28.56 32.63
C ASP A 100 29.78 28.72 31.55
N TYR A 101 29.72 29.89 30.92
CA TYR A 101 28.83 30.12 29.77
C TYR A 101 29.20 29.27 28.56
N ASP A 102 30.47 29.23 28.18
CA ASP A 102 30.94 28.42 27.04
C ASP A 102 30.67 26.93 27.28
N TYR A 103 30.83 26.45 28.52
CA TYR A 103 30.47 25.09 28.92
C TYR A 103 28.96 24.82 28.76
N LEU A 104 28.10 25.70 29.29
CA LEU A 104 26.65 25.55 29.19
C LEU A 104 26.16 25.64 27.73
N LYS A 105 26.74 26.55 26.94
CA LYS A 105 26.44 26.72 25.51
C LYS A 105 26.83 25.50 24.70
N ARG A 106 28.01 24.91 24.96
CA ARG A 106 28.40 23.63 24.36
C ARG A 106 27.42 22.52 24.73
N LYS A 107 27.07 22.40 26.01
CA LYS A 107 26.13 21.37 26.48
C LYS A 107 24.75 21.55 25.82
N TYR A 108 24.30 22.79 25.61
CA TYR A 108 23.04 23.09 24.91
C TYR A 108 23.05 22.61 23.46
N PHE A 109 24.10 22.91 22.67
CA PHE A 109 24.17 22.41 21.31
C PHE A 109 24.21 20.88 21.22
N LEU A 110 24.87 20.20 22.17
CA LEU A 110 24.82 18.74 22.24
C LEU A 110 23.40 18.21 22.49
N LEU A 111 22.58 18.92 23.28
CA LEU A 111 21.17 18.57 23.47
C LEU A 111 20.36 18.78 22.19
N GLU A 112 20.55 19.91 21.50
CA GLU A 112 19.93 20.19 20.19
C GLU A 112 20.27 19.10 19.16
N PHE A 113 21.53 18.68 19.05
CA PHE A 113 21.92 17.60 18.12
C PHE A 113 21.31 16.25 18.47
N ARG A 114 21.28 15.89 19.76
CA ARG A 114 20.62 14.66 20.22
C ARG A 114 19.13 14.70 19.89
N PHE A 115 18.49 15.85 20.08
CA PHE A 115 17.09 16.05 19.76
C PHE A 115 16.83 15.99 18.26
N LEU A 116 17.67 16.60 17.42
CA LEU A 116 17.57 16.49 15.96
C LEU A 116 17.65 15.03 15.49
N ALA A 117 18.63 14.27 15.98
CA ALA A 117 18.80 12.86 15.63
C ALA A 117 17.59 12.03 16.06
N LEU A 118 17.03 12.34 17.24
CA LEU A 118 15.82 11.72 17.75
C LEU A 118 14.60 12.03 16.85
N ILE A 119 14.38 13.30 16.49
CA ILE A 119 13.31 13.72 15.57
C ILE A 119 13.46 13.05 14.21
N GLN A 120 14.67 13.01 13.65
CA GLN A 120 14.90 12.37 12.35
C GLN A 120 14.56 10.88 12.36
N ARG A 121 14.94 10.17 13.43
CA ARG A 121 14.61 8.75 13.58
C ARG A 121 13.12 8.52 13.78
N LEU A 122 12.49 9.31 14.63
CA LEU A 122 11.05 9.26 14.83
C LEU A 122 10.28 9.56 13.55
N ASN A 123 10.75 10.52 12.75
CA ASN A 123 10.18 10.81 11.43
C ASN A 123 10.31 9.64 10.44
N GLN A 124 11.34 8.81 10.57
CA GLN A 124 11.50 7.60 9.75
C GLN A 124 10.55 6.48 10.21
N GLU A 125 10.37 6.34 11.51
CA GLU A 125 9.62 5.24 12.15
C GLU A 125 8.10 5.54 12.26
N CYS A 126 7.70 6.81 12.45
CA CYS A 126 6.35 7.24 12.82
C CYS A 126 5.70 8.22 11.83
N ASP A 127 6.04 8.15 10.53
CA ASP A 127 5.42 8.94 9.46
C ASP A 127 5.58 10.46 9.54
N LYS A 128 6.80 10.93 9.86
CA LYS A 128 7.19 12.35 9.85
C LYS A 128 6.23 13.30 10.62
N PRO A 129 5.95 13.10 11.91
CA PRO A 129 5.07 14.01 12.65
C PRO A 129 5.69 15.40 12.86
N TYR A 130 7.02 15.54 12.72
CA TYR A 130 7.70 16.81 12.96
C TYR A 130 8.50 17.32 11.74
N LEU A 131 8.46 18.62 11.51
CA LEU A 131 9.32 19.35 10.59
C LEU A 131 10.42 20.05 11.39
N PRO A 132 11.67 19.56 11.34
CA PRO A 132 12.79 20.28 11.93
C PRO A 132 13.22 21.46 11.04
N ILE A 133 13.33 22.66 11.63
CA ILE A 133 13.99 23.83 11.07
C ILE A 133 15.31 24.03 11.79
N ILE A 134 16.41 24.06 11.04
CA ILE A 134 17.73 24.35 11.60
C ILE A 134 18.04 25.82 11.31
N PHE A 135 18.14 26.64 12.35
CA PHE A 135 18.42 28.06 12.27
C PHE A 135 19.87 28.33 12.68
N PHE A 136 20.69 28.74 11.71
CA PHE A 136 22.04 29.25 11.95
C PHE A 136 21.99 30.76 12.16
N TYR A 137 22.40 31.21 13.35
CA TYR A 137 22.43 32.62 13.73
C TYR A 137 23.87 33.11 13.94
N GLU A 138 24.06 34.42 13.94
CA GLU A 138 25.30 35.09 14.32
C GLU A 138 25.05 36.01 15.53
N ILE A 139 26.05 36.12 16.41
CA ILE A 139 25.96 36.96 17.61
C ILE A 139 26.02 38.44 17.21
N ASP A 140 25.24 39.29 17.88
CA ASP A 140 25.17 40.74 17.66
C ASP A 140 24.73 41.14 16.23
N ASP A 141 24.02 40.26 15.52
CA ASP A 141 23.39 40.53 14.22
C ASP A 141 21.88 40.79 14.35
N ASP A 142 21.43 42.00 13.97
CA ASP A 142 20.01 42.42 14.02
C ASP A 142 19.12 41.54 13.14
N ALA A 143 19.63 41.05 12.00
CA ALA A 143 18.87 40.16 11.14
C ALA A 143 18.61 38.80 11.82
N SER A 144 19.62 38.23 12.49
CA SER A 144 19.53 37.00 13.27
C SER A 144 18.59 37.14 14.47
N GLU A 145 18.62 38.27 15.19
CA GLU A 145 17.70 38.51 16.31
C GLU A 145 16.24 38.58 15.83
N ARG A 146 15.99 39.32 14.75
CA ARG A 146 14.65 39.39 14.13
C ARG A 146 14.18 38.03 13.62
N GLN A 147 15.06 37.26 13.00
CA GLN A 147 14.74 35.92 12.53
C GLN A 147 14.34 34.99 13.68
N GLY A 148 15.04 35.09 14.82
CA GLY A 148 14.71 34.34 16.05
C GLY A 148 13.29 34.62 16.55
N PHE A 149 12.87 35.90 16.60
CA PHE A 149 11.50 36.26 16.98
C PHE A 149 10.45 35.70 16.01
N ILE A 150 10.69 35.78 14.70
CA ILE A 150 9.79 35.22 13.67
C ILE A 150 9.62 33.70 13.84
N LEU A 151 10.72 32.99 14.12
CA LEU A 151 10.69 31.54 14.32
C LEU A 151 10.04 31.15 15.65
N GLN A 152 10.16 31.98 16.68
CA GLN A 152 9.47 31.77 17.95
C GLN A 152 7.95 31.80 17.74
N ASP A 153 7.43 32.84 17.09
CA ASP A 153 6.00 32.97 16.77
C ASP A 153 5.49 31.77 15.94
N LEU A 154 6.26 31.36 14.94
CA LEU A 154 5.93 30.19 14.10
C LEU A 154 5.98 28.87 14.87
N SER A 155 6.93 28.71 15.79
CA SER A 155 7.03 27.50 16.61
C SER A 155 5.85 27.37 17.57
N GLU A 156 5.26 28.49 18.01
CA GLU A 156 4.03 28.51 18.81
C GLU A 156 2.79 28.22 17.96
N GLU A 157 2.69 28.80 16.75
CA GLU A 157 1.60 28.52 15.81
C GLU A 157 1.53 27.03 15.42
N TYR A 158 2.70 26.41 15.19
CA TYR A 158 2.83 25.02 14.77
C TYR A 158 3.35 24.10 15.89
N ASP A 159 2.97 24.34 17.15
CA ASP A 159 3.61 23.72 18.33
C ASP A 159 3.71 22.19 18.26
N GLN A 160 2.70 21.54 17.68
CA GLN A 160 2.62 20.08 17.57
C GLN A 160 3.44 19.46 16.42
N HIS A 161 3.92 20.27 15.47
CA HIS A 161 4.54 19.76 14.23
C HIS A 161 5.86 20.44 13.89
N LEU A 162 6.18 21.61 14.44
CA LEU A 162 7.39 22.36 14.11
C LEU A 162 8.39 22.31 15.25
N VAL A 163 9.63 21.96 14.93
CA VAL A 163 10.77 21.98 15.86
C VAL A 163 11.82 22.92 15.29
N VAL A 164 12.20 23.94 16.06
CA VAL A 164 13.24 24.90 15.67
C VAL A 164 14.48 24.61 16.51
N LEU A 165 15.62 24.39 15.85
CA LEU A 165 16.92 24.20 16.48
C LEU A 165 17.79 25.42 16.19
N ASN A 166 18.29 26.06 17.23
CA ASN A 166 19.06 27.30 17.11
C ASN A 166 20.56 27.03 17.29
N LEU A 167 21.36 27.31 16.27
CA LEU A 167 22.79 27.04 16.24
C LEU A 167 23.58 28.32 15.94
N ASP A 168 24.56 28.63 16.78
CA ASP A 168 25.51 29.71 16.49
C ASP A 168 26.46 29.26 15.39
N LYS A 169 26.39 29.89 14.21
CA LYS A 169 27.17 29.52 13.01
C LYS A 169 28.68 29.48 13.30
N ASP A 170 29.17 30.38 14.14
CA ASP A 170 30.60 30.60 14.36
C ASP A 170 31.11 29.95 15.66
N TYR A 171 30.30 29.10 16.27
CA TYR A 171 30.69 28.38 17.48
C TYR A 171 31.69 27.25 17.17
N THR A 172 32.95 27.46 17.53
CA THR A 172 34.06 26.55 17.21
C THR A 172 34.35 25.49 18.28
N ASP A 173 33.85 25.68 19.50
CA ASP A 173 34.09 24.76 20.62
C ASP A 173 33.27 23.47 20.55
N GLU A 174 32.29 23.39 19.64
CA GLU A 174 31.54 22.17 19.32
C GLU A 174 31.63 21.83 17.81
N PRO A 175 32.47 20.86 17.41
CA PRO A 175 32.73 20.53 16.01
C PRO A 175 31.49 20.13 15.19
N LEU A 176 30.44 19.61 15.85
CA LEU A 176 29.19 19.22 15.18
C LEU A 176 28.47 20.41 14.53
N VAL A 177 28.60 21.61 15.11
CA VAL A 177 28.04 22.85 14.53
C VAL A 177 28.68 23.11 13.18
N SER A 178 30.01 23.14 13.11
CA SER A 178 30.74 23.38 11.86
C SER A 178 30.53 22.25 10.84
N LEU A 179 30.40 21.00 11.28
CA LEU A 179 30.09 19.86 10.41
C LEU A 179 28.72 20.03 9.75
N LEU A 180 27.70 20.39 10.53
CA LEU A 180 26.33 20.57 10.02
C LEU A 180 26.24 21.79 9.11
N ALA A 181 26.86 22.91 9.48
CA ALA A 181 26.98 24.10 8.63
C ALA A 181 27.65 23.77 7.29
N LYS A 182 28.73 23.00 7.31
CA LYS A 182 29.42 22.52 6.10
C LYS A 182 28.55 21.59 5.26
N ASN A 183 27.82 20.66 5.89
CA ASN A 183 26.94 19.73 5.19
C ASN A 183 25.84 20.44 4.38
N TYR A 184 25.33 21.56 4.91
CA TYR A 184 24.33 22.39 4.23
C TYR A 184 24.92 23.57 3.44
N ASN A 185 26.26 23.68 3.33
CA ASN A 185 26.95 24.81 2.70
C ASN A 185 26.50 26.18 3.25
N VAL A 186 26.42 26.32 4.56
CA VAL A 186 26.07 27.58 5.25
C VAL A 186 27.31 28.46 5.36
N THR A 187 27.27 29.63 4.73
CA THR A 187 28.38 30.60 4.72
C THR A 187 28.04 31.94 5.38
N THR A 188 26.75 32.26 5.51
CA THR A 188 26.23 33.52 6.05
C THR A 188 25.16 33.24 7.10
N ALA A 189 24.92 34.22 7.97
CA ALA A 189 23.80 34.20 8.92
C ALA A 189 22.94 35.47 8.71
N PRO A 190 21.63 35.44 9.07
CA PRO A 190 20.87 34.26 9.43
C PRO A 190 20.70 33.29 8.25
N THR A 191 20.68 31.98 8.51
CA THR A 191 20.36 30.95 7.49
C THR A 191 19.42 29.91 8.08
N LEU A 192 18.35 29.59 7.36
CA LEU A 192 17.38 28.55 7.70
C LEU A 192 17.54 27.33 6.81
N ILE A 193 17.47 26.14 7.40
CA ILE A 193 17.33 24.88 6.67
C ILE A 193 15.94 24.31 6.93
N ILE A 194 15.11 24.23 5.89
CA ILE A 194 13.73 23.71 5.95
C ILE A 194 13.60 22.54 4.97
N ASP A 195 13.30 21.33 5.47
CA ASP A 195 13.26 20.08 4.67
C ASP A 195 14.52 19.90 3.78
N GLY A 196 15.68 20.30 4.30
CA GLY A 196 16.97 20.23 3.62
C GLY A 196 17.24 21.35 2.60
N MET A 197 16.30 22.26 2.37
CA MET A 197 16.51 23.45 1.53
C MET A 197 17.11 24.58 2.35
N LYS A 198 18.18 25.19 1.82
CA LYS A 198 18.86 26.34 2.44
C LYS A 198 18.18 27.64 2.02
N HIS A 199 17.90 28.50 3.00
CA HIS A 199 17.41 29.86 2.79
C HIS A 199 18.31 30.84 3.54
N GLU A 200 18.94 31.76 2.82
CA GLU A 200 19.92 32.71 3.38
C GLU A 200 19.29 34.10 3.58
N GLY A 201 19.71 34.80 4.63
CA GLY A 201 19.22 36.13 4.98
C GLY A 201 17.95 36.11 5.82
N LEU A 202 17.47 37.31 6.19
CA LEU A 202 16.24 37.47 6.96
C LEU A 202 15.02 37.15 6.10
N ILE A 203 14.19 36.22 6.57
CA ILE A 203 13.00 35.74 5.88
C ILE A 203 11.78 35.93 6.78
N TYR A 204 10.74 36.52 6.21
CA TYR A 204 9.52 36.82 6.94
C TYR A 204 8.55 35.64 6.98
N THR A 205 7.62 35.67 7.93
CA THR A 205 6.64 34.62 8.23
C THR A 205 5.95 34.07 6.98
N GLY A 206 5.57 34.92 6.01
CA GLY A 206 4.87 34.49 4.80
C GLY A 206 5.67 33.50 3.94
N GLU A 207 6.98 33.74 3.77
CA GLU A 207 7.86 32.89 2.97
C GLU A 207 8.20 31.57 3.69
N ILE A 208 8.42 31.65 5.01
CA ILE A 208 8.63 30.45 5.85
C ILE A 208 7.37 29.60 5.85
N ASN A 209 6.20 30.23 6.02
CA ASN A 209 4.92 29.53 5.99
C ASN A 209 4.67 28.88 4.62
N ALA A 210 5.00 29.55 3.50
CA ALA A 210 4.93 28.92 2.17
C ALA A 210 5.81 27.67 2.06
N SER A 211 7.02 27.70 2.64
CA SER A 211 7.95 26.57 2.66
C SER A 211 7.44 25.42 3.55
N ILE A 212 6.92 25.73 4.75
CA ILE A 212 6.28 24.77 5.66
C ILE A 212 5.05 24.13 5.00
N GLN A 213 4.19 24.95 4.40
CA GLN A 213 2.98 24.50 3.71
C GLN A 213 3.32 23.60 2.52
N LYS A 214 4.41 23.85 1.79
CA LYS A 214 4.86 22.95 0.71
C LYS A 214 5.15 21.53 1.24
N VAL A 215 5.74 21.43 2.43
CA VAL A 215 6.02 20.14 3.08
C VAL A 215 4.73 19.47 3.54
N PHE A 216 3.85 20.20 4.24
CA PHE A 216 2.59 19.64 4.74
C PHE A 216 1.54 19.37 3.65
N ARG A 217 1.65 20.04 2.49
CA ARG A 217 0.76 19.84 1.33
C ARG A 217 1.31 18.85 0.32
N ARG A 218 2.37 18.12 0.64
CA ARG A 218 2.93 17.11 -0.26
C ARG A 218 1.85 16.12 -0.70
N ALA A 219 1.81 15.84 -2.00
CA ALA A 219 0.93 14.84 -2.56
C ALA A 219 1.43 13.42 -2.21
N ASP A 220 0.49 12.51 -1.93
CA ASP A 220 0.74 11.07 -1.82
C ASP A 220 1.91 10.72 -0.86
N PRO A 221 1.88 11.20 0.40
CA PRO A 221 3.05 11.19 1.28
C PRO A 221 3.62 9.80 1.60
N TYR A 222 2.81 8.74 1.42
CA TYR A 222 3.13 7.37 1.80
C TYR A 222 3.63 6.48 0.64
N THR A 223 3.79 7.01 -0.58
CA THR A 223 4.14 6.21 -1.77
C THR A 223 5.59 6.31 -2.21
N GLN A 224 6.46 6.94 -1.40
CA GLN A 224 7.87 7.20 -1.72
C GLN A 224 8.66 5.96 -2.19
N ASN A 225 8.29 4.76 -1.71
CA ASN A 225 8.95 3.49 -2.02
C ASN A 225 8.16 2.59 -3.00
N ILE A 226 7.08 3.09 -3.58
CA ILE A 226 6.21 2.34 -4.49
C ILE A 226 6.59 2.68 -5.92
N ASN A 227 6.90 1.65 -6.71
CA ASN A 227 7.17 1.82 -8.13
C ASN A 227 5.91 1.47 -8.95
N PHE A 228 5.13 2.50 -9.28
CA PHE A 228 3.92 2.37 -10.11
C PHE A 228 4.19 1.91 -11.56
N ASN A 229 5.45 1.87 -12.00
CA ASN A 229 5.82 1.37 -13.34
C ASN A 229 6.10 -0.14 -13.38
N ILE A 230 6.02 -0.86 -12.24
CA ILE A 230 6.29 -2.31 -12.22
C ILE A 230 5.38 -3.04 -13.22
N THR A 231 4.08 -2.80 -13.15
CA THR A 231 3.09 -3.52 -13.96
C THR A 231 3.15 -3.12 -15.43
N THR A 232 3.33 -1.83 -15.75
CA THR A 232 3.48 -1.37 -17.15
C THR A 232 4.76 -1.91 -17.79
N THR A 233 5.86 -1.99 -17.04
CA THR A 233 7.12 -2.57 -17.50
C THR A 233 6.99 -4.07 -17.73
N ALA A 234 6.44 -4.80 -16.76
CA ALA A 234 6.26 -6.24 -16.84
C ALA A 234 5.35 -6.66 -18.01
N ALA A 235 4.26 -5.91 -18.25
CA ALA A 235 3.33 -6.16 -19.34
C ALA A 235 3.81 -5.65 -20.71
N GLY A 236 4.90 -4.87 -20.77
CA GLY A 236 5.36 -4.24 -22.01
C GLY A 236 4.39 -3.17 -22.54
N THR A 237 3.63 -2.54 -21.65
CA THR A 237 2.61 -1.55 -22.01
C THR A 237 3.25 -0.28 -22.55
N ASN A 238 2.77 0.19 -23.71
CA ASN A 238 3.15 1.50 -24.23
C ASN A 238 2.58 2.61 -23.32
N THR A 239 3.43 3.13 -22.44
CA THR A 239 3.03 4.10 -21.41
C THR A 239 2.53 5.40 -22.04
N THR A 240 3.09 5.84 -23.18
CA THR A 240 2.60 7.03 -23.89
C THR A 240 1.16 6.85 -24.34
N LYS A 241 0.84 5.72 -24.99
CA LYS A 241 -0.53 5.40 -25.43
C LYS A 241 -1.49 5.27 -24.24
N LEU A 242 -1.04 4.68 -23.13
CA LEU A 242 -1.83 4.59 -21.91
C LEU A 242 -2.16 5.98 -21.35
N LEU A 243 -1.17 6.88 -21.26
CA LEU A 243 -1.39 8.25 -20.79
C LEU A 243 -2.38 9.00 -21.69
N GLU A 244 -2.29 8.86 -23.01
CA GLU A 244 -3.26 9.46 -23.94
C GLU A 244 -4.70 8.99 -23.70
N LEU A 245 -4.90 7.69 -23.41
CA LEU A 245 -6.22 7.14 -23.09
C LEU A 245 -6.76 7.69 -21.77
N LEU A 246 -5.91 7.74 -20.73
CA LEU A 246 -6.28 8.28 -19.43
C LEU A 246 -6.57 9.78 -19.50
N GLU A 247 -5.83 10.55 -20.29
CA GLU A 247 -6.07 11.99 -20.48
C GLU A 247 -7.43 12.24 -21.13
N ARG A 248 -7.87 11.38 -22.06
CA ARG A 248 -9.23 11.45 -22.61
C ARG A 248 -10.27 11.25 -21.52
N THR A 249 -10.12 10.21 -20.70
CA THR A 249 -11.04 9.94 -19.58
C THR A 249 -11.06 11.07 -18.55
N ALA A 250 -9.90 11.61 -18.17
CA ALA A 250 -9.79 12.72 -17.21
C ALA A 250 -10.54 13.99 -17.68
N ASN A 251 -10.47 14.28 -18.98
CA ASN A 251 -11.03 15.48 -19.59
C ASN A 251 -12.45 15.30 -20.14
N ASP A 252 -12.98 14.08 -20.23
CA ASP A 252 -14.33 13.82 -20.68
C ASP A 252 -15.36 14.28 -19.63
N GLU A 253 -16.19 15.27 -19.99
CA GLU A 253 -17.25 15.77 -19.11
C GLU A 253 -18.39 14.78 -18.90
N LYS A 254 -18.52 13.77 -19.77
CA LYS A 254 -19.51 12.69 -19.63
C LYS A 254 -19.04 11.57 -18.72
N ALA A 255 -17.74 11.45 -18.48
CA ALA A 255 -17.20 10.45 -17.58
C ALA A 255 -17.58 10.78 -16.13
N ASP A 256 -17.89 9.73 -15.36
CA ASP A 256 -18.19 9.86 -13.93
C ASP A 256 -16.99 10.40 -13.15
N ASN A 257 -17.26 11.03 -12.00
CA ASN A 257 -16.22 11.64 -11.17
C ASN A 257 -15.20 10.62 -10.63
N TRP A 258 -15.57 9.35 -10.38
CA TRP A 258 -14.57 8.32 -10.05
C TRP A 258 -13.59 8.12 -11.19
N ALA A 259 -14.10 7.94 -12.40
CA ALA A 259 -13.28 7.69 -13.58
C ALA A 259 -12.31 8.86 -13.84
N ARG A 260 -12.80 10.09 -13.76
CA ARG A 260 -12.00 11.30 -13.94
C ARG A 260 -10.94 11.46 -12.85
N ALA A 261 -11.31 11.20 -11.60
CA ALA A 261 -10.41 11.30 -10.45
C ALA A 261 -9.28 10.26 -10.53
N ASP A 262 -9.62 8.99 -10.75
CA ASP A 262 -8.63 7.92 -10.87
C ASP A 262 -7.75 8.10 -12.10
N ALA A 263 -8.30 8.53 -13.25
CA ALA A 263 -7.49 8.81 -14.43
C ALA A 263 -6.42 9.89 -14.15
N LYS A 264 -6.80 11.01 -13.50
CA LYS A 264 -5.85 12.05 -13.08
C LYS A 264 -4.82 11.55 -12.09
N LEU A 265 -5.25 10.76 -11.10
CA LEU A 265 -4.33 10.17 -10.12
C LEU A 265 -3.30 9.25 -10.79
N VAL A 266 -3.75 8.37 -11.68
CA VAL A 266 -2.88 7.46 -12.44
C VAL A 266 -1.88 8.24 -13.28
N ILE A 267 -2.34 9.26 -14.03
CA ILE A 267 -1.46 10.17 -14.79
C ILE A 267 -0.42 10.81 -13.86
N GLY A 268 -0.87 11.40 -12.74
CA GLY A 268 0.00 12.06 -11.78
C GLY A 268 1.07 11.13 -11.20
N ARG A 269 0.73 9.88 -10.88
CA ARG A 269 1.68 8.89 -10.36
C ARG A 269 2.66 8.39 -11.42
N LEU A 270 2.20 8.07 -12.62
CA LEU A 270 3.07 7.60 -13.71
C LEU A 270 4.03 8.70 -14.20
N THR A 271 3.58 9.96 -14.18
CA THR A 271 4.39 11.13 -14.60
C THR A 271 5.14 11.82 -13.44
N LYS A 272 4.91 11.38 -12.19
CA LYS A 272 5.41 12.02 -10.95
C LYS A 272 5.02 13.50 -10.84
N ASN A 273 3.82 13.85 -11.31
CA ASN A 273 3.27 15.20 -11.27
C ASN A 273 2.34 15.36 -10.05
N GLU A 274 2.88 15.94 -8.96
CA GLU A 274 2.13 16.18 -7.71
C GLU A 274 0.89 17.06 -7.91
N THR A 275 0.92 18.01 -8.85
CA THR A 275 -0.23 18.87 -9.17
C THR A 275 -1.39 18.04 -9.70
N GLN A 276 -1.15 17.13 -10.64
CA GLN A 276 -2.20 16.24 -11.17
C GLN A 276 -2.78 15.32 -10.08
N ILE A 277 -1.93 14.84 -9.17
CA ILE A 277 -2.37 14.06 -8.01
C ILE A 277 -3.32 14.89 -7.15
N CYS A 278 -2.95 16.11 -6.77
CA CYS A 278 -3.81 16.96 -5.94
C CYS A 278 -5.08 17.44 -6.67
N GLU A 279 -5.02 17.68 -7.98
CA GLU A 279 -6.18 18.02 -8.79
C GLU A 279 -7.23 16.89 -8.83
N SER A 280 -6.82 15.62 -8.66
CA SER A 280 -7.76 14.49 -8.60
C SER A 280 -8.78 14.64 -7.47
N LEU A 281 -8.40 15.27 -6.35
CA LEU A 281 -9.28 15.51 -5.19
C LEU A 281 -10.50 16.36 -5.53
N ALA A 282 -10.37 17.29 -6.47
CA ALA A 282 -11.50 18.12 -6.91
C ALA A 282 -12.63 17.30 -7.57
N TYR A 283 -12.30 16.11 -8.07
CA TYR A 283 -13.28 15.17 -8.62
C TYR A 283 -13.80 14.23 -7.54
N TYR A 284 -12.95 13.72 -6.63
CA TYR A 284 -13.42 12.92 -5.49
C TYR A 284 -14.44 13.68 -4.63
N ASP A 285 -14.21 14.97 -4.38
CA ASP A 285 -15.14 15.83 -3.60
C ASP A 285 -16.54 15.99 -4.25
N LYS A 286 -16.66 15.73 -5.56
CA LYS A 286 -17.92 15.84 -6.31
C LYS A 286 -18.68 14.51 -6.41
N ILE A 287 -18.09 13.40 -5.96
CA ILE A 287 -18.74 12.10 -5.98
C ILE A 287 -19.90 12.12 -4.99
N LYS A 288 -21.06 11.63 -5.43
CA LYS A 288 -22.24 11.43 -4.58
C LYS A 288 -22.32 9.95 -4.23
N PRO A 289 -21.88 9.53 -3.03
CA PRO A 289 -21.84 8.12 -2.68
C PRO A 289 -23.25 7.54 -2.65
N GLN A 290 -23.42 6.34 -3.19
CA GLN A 290 -24.66 5.57 -3.17
C GLN A 290 -24.78 4.69 -1.93
N THR A 291 -23.66 4.34 -1.32
CA THR A 291 -23.60 3.50 -0.11
C THR A 291 -22.69 4.11 0.96
N PRO A 292 -22.88 3.75 2.25
CA PRO A 292 -21.95 4.15 3.30
C PRO A 292 -20.52 3.61 3.09
N GLU A 293 -20.35 2.45 2.44
CA GLU A 293 -19.04 1.92 2.08
C GLU A 293 -18.32 2.78 1.05
N GLU A 294 -19.04 3.20 -0.01
CA GLU A 294 -18.49 4.11 -1.01
C GLU A 294 -18.10 5.45 -0.38
N GLN A 295 -18.94 5.97 0.52
CA GLN A 295 -18.63 7.19 1.27
C GLN A 295 -17.36 7.04 2.11
N ALA A 296 -17.19 5.90 2.79
CA ALA A 296 -16.01 5.63 3.59
C ALA A 296 -14.73 5.59 2.73
N LEU A 297 -14.80 4.98 1.54
CA LEU A 297 -13.67 4.90 0.60
C LEU A 297 -13.28 6.26 0.00
N ILE A 298 -14.24 7.16 -0.21
CA ILE A 298 -13.96 8.55 -0.62
C ILE A 298 -13.20 9.28 0.49
N TYR A 299 -13.59 9.10 1.75
CA TYR A 299 -12.90 9.69 2.89
C TYR A 299 -11.49 9.10 3.10
N GLU A 300 -11.33 7.78 2.99
CA GLU A 300 -10.01 7.13 3.00
C GLU A 300 -9.12 7.62 1.84
N THR A 301 -9.70 7.81 0.65
CA THR A 301 -8.99 8.40 -0.50
C THR A 301 -8.49 9.81 -0.15
N SER A 302 -9.37 10.68 0.35
CA SER A 302 -8.99 12.04 0.77
C SER A 302 -7.92 12.06 1.87
N ALA A 303 -7.97 11.12 2.82
CA ALA A 303 -6.95 10.96 3.85
C ALA A 303 -5.60 10.49 3.28
N SER A 304 -5.62 9.64 2.25
CA SER A 304 -4.40 9.06 1.64
C SER A 304 -3.61 10.04 0.76
N MET A 305 -4.30 10.95 0.06
CA MET A 305 -3.67 11.78 -0.98
C MET A 305 -2.84 12.96 -0.43
N GLY A 306 -2.99 13.32 0.84
CA GLY A 306 -2.33 14.50 1.39
C GLY A 306 -2.89 15.78 0.79
N CYS A 307 -2.04 16.59 0.14
CA CYS A 307 -2.46 17.83 -0.54
C CYS A 307 -3.10 18.88 0.39
N GLY A 308 -2.67 18.94 1.66
CA GLY A 308 -3.18 19.90 2.65
C GLY A 308 -4.53 19.53 3.25
N ARG A 309 -5.03 18.31 3.00
CA ARG A 309 -6.26 17.81 3.62
C ARG A 309 -6.01 17.49 5.09
N ASN A 310 -7.02 17.75 5.93
CA ASN A 310 -6.99 17.34 7.33
C ASN A 310 -7.22 15.81 7.42
N ARG A 311 -6.11 15.06 7.39
CA ARG A 311 -6.11 13.60 7.39
C ARG A 311 -6.89 13.01 8.56
N GLU A 312 -6.70 13.53 9.78
CA GLU A 312 -7.40 13.03 10.97
C GLU A 312 -8.92 13.16 10.81
N ALA A 313 -9.40 14.32 10.34
CA ALA A 313 -10.83 14.55 10.14
C ALA A 313 -11.43 13.58 9.12
N PHE A 314 -10.74 13.34 8.01
CA PHE A 314 -11.20 12.38 6.99
C PHE A 314 -11.19 10.94 7.50
N LEU A 315 -10.20 10.53 8.30
CA LEU A 315 -10.19 9.20 8.90
C LEU A 315 -11.32 8.98 9.90
N ARG A 316 -11.65 10.00 10.72
CA ARG A 316 -12.82 9.95 11.62
C ARG A 316 -14.13 9.87 10.85
N ALA A 317 -14.25 10.61 9.74
CA ALA A 317 -15.40 10.53 8.85
C ALA A 317 -15.52 9.15 8.20
N ALA A 318 -14.40 8.57 7.73
CA ALA A 318 -14.35 7.20 7.22
C ALA A 318 -14.78 6.18 8.28
N ALA A 319 -14.30 6.32 9.52
CA ALA A 319 -14.69 5.45 10.64
C ALA A 319 -16.21 5.46 10.86
N GLN A 320 -16.83 6.64 10.85
CA GLN A 320 -18.28 6.76 11.02
C GLN A 320 -19.06 6.15 9.84
N ALA A 321 -18.57 6.32 8.62
CA ALA A 321 -19.18 5.74 7.42
C ALA A 321 -19.07 4.20 7.42
N TRP A 322 -17.91 3.62 7.77
CA TRP A 322 -17.73 2.17 7.93
C TRP A 322 -18.62 1.58 9.02
N LYS A 323 -18.78 2.29 10.14
CA LYS A 323 -19.69 1.87 11.21
C LYS A 323 -21.14 1.82 10.71
N THR A 324 -21.53 2.78 9.88
CA THR A 324 -22.86 2.82 9.25
C THR A 324 -23.03 1.70 8.22
N ALA A 325 -21.96 1.31 7.53
CA ALA A 325 -21.94 0.14 6.64
C ALA A 325 -21.97 -1.21 7.37
N GLY A 326 -21.85 -1.23 8.70
CA GLY A 326 -21.76 -2.47 9.49
C GLY A 326 -20.36 -3.10 9.53
N ASN A 327 -19.33 -2.45 8.99
CA ASN A 327 -17.94 -2.91 9.09
C ASN A 327 -17.26 -2.33 10.35
N ASN A 328 -17.58 -2.90 11.50
CA ASN A 328 -17.13 -2.39 12.80
C ASN A 328 -15.61 -2.47 12.98
N TRP A 329 -14.96 -3.55 12.53
CA TRP A 329 -13.52 -3.70 12.71
C TRP A 329 -12.75 -2.65 11.90
N ARG A 330 -13.18 -2.34 10.67
CA ARG A 330 -12.56 -1.31 9.84
C ARG A 330 -12.84 0.09 10.38
N ALA A 331 -14.04 0.32 10.91
CA ALA A 331 -14.37 1.57 11.60
C ALA A 331 -13.45 1.84 12.81
N GLU A 332 -13.26 0.84 13.67
CA GLU A 332 -12.34 0.92 14.81
C GLU A 332 -10.90 1.15 14.37
N LEU A 333 -10.46 0.49 13.29
CA LEU A 333 -9.13 0.69 12.74
C LEU A 333 -8.93 2.13 12.27
N MET A 334 -9.88 2.71 11.54
CA MET A 334 -9.81 4.09 11.06
C MET A 334 -9.77 5.09 12.22
N GLU A 335 -10.56 4.87 13.27
CA GLU A 335 -10.56 5.71 14.48
C GLU A 335 -9.22 5.64 15.23
N ARG A 336 -8.60 4.46 15.28
CA ARG A 336 -7.25 4.29 15.88
C ARG A 336 -6.18 4.94 15.01
N LEU A 337 -6.27 4.78 13.69
CA LEU A 337 -5.35 5.41 12.73
C LEU A 337 -5.44 6.94 12.76
N ALA A 338 -6.64 7.49 12.99
CA ALA A 338 -6.84 8.93 13.19
C ALA A 338 -6.08 9.44 14.43
N LYS A 339 -6.00 8.62 15.49
CA LYS A 339 -5.25 8.90 16.73
C LYS A 339 -3.76 8.56 16.64
N GLY A 340 -3.27 8.11 15.49
CA GLY A 340 -1.88 7.66 15.31
C GLY A 340 -1.55 6.30 15.95
N LYS A 341 -2.55 5.55 16.44
CA LYS A 341 -2.34 4.22 17.06
C LYS A 341 -2.65 3.12 16.06
N LEU A 342 -1.77 2.12 15.90
CA LEU A 342 -2.09 0.96 15.07
C LEU A 342 -1.46 -0.32 15.61
N ASN A 343 -2.30 -1.34 15.80
CA ASN A 343 -1.86 -2.71 16.05
C ASN A 343 -2.64 -3.60 15.09
N LEU A 344 -1.91 -4.26 14.20
CA LEU A 344 -2.45 -5.10 13.13
C LEU A 344 -2.14 -6.56 13.45
N LYS A 345 -3.13 -7.43 13.29
CA LYS A 345 -3.00 -8.86 13.55
C LYS A 345 -2.73 -9.59 12.25
N PHE A 346 -1.75 -10.49 12.25
CA PHE A 346 -1.36 -11.26 11.07
C PHE A 346 -1.32 -12.74 11.40
N GLU A 347 -1.96 -13.56 10.58
CA GLU A 347 -1.98 -15.02 10.69
C GLU A 347 -1.90 -15.65 9.27
N PRO A 348 -0.76 -15.48 8.57
CA PRO A 348 -0.56 -16.09 7.26
C PRO A 348 -0.56 -17.61 7.38
N LYS A 349 -1.06 -18.29 6.35
CA LYS A 349 -1.00 -19.75 6.22
C LYS A 349 -0.63 -20.11 4.78
N THR A 350 -0.15 -21.33 4.60
CA THR A 350 0.08 -21.93 3.30
C THR A 350 -0.94 -23.05 3.07
N ILE A 351 -1.22 -23.34 1.80
CA ILE A 351 -2.06 -24.45 1.37
C ILE A 351 -1.20 -25.40 0.54
N GLU A 352 -1.35 -26.70 0.78
CA GLU A 352 -0.65 -27.77 0.07
C GLU A 352 -1.65 -28.88 -0.26
N PRO A 353 -1.47 -29.64 -1.36
CA PRO A 353 -2.34 -30.76 -1.70
C PRO A 353 -2.45 -31.82 -0.58
N ALA A 354 -3.65 -32.34 -0.37
CA ALA A 354 -4.00 -33.32 0.66
C ALA A 354 -4.70 -34.56 0.06
N LEU A 355 -4.15 -35.13 -1.01
CA LEU A 355 -4.72 -36.30 -1.69
C LEU A 355 -4.47 -37.62 -0.95
N LYS A 356 -5.39 -38.58 -1.15
CA LYS A 356 -5.29 -39.96 -0.64
C LYS A 356 -5.03 -40.92 -1.81
N ASN A 357 -4.32 -42.02 -1.56
CA ASN A 357 -4.05 -43.03 -2.58
C ASN A 357 -5.34 -43.60 -3.18
N ALA A 358 -5.34 -43.79 -4.51
CA ALA A 358 -6.48 -44.30 -5.26
C ALA A 358 -6.05 -45.00 -6.56
N THR A 359 -7.00 -45.65 -7.21
CA THR A 359 -6.80 -46.35 -8.50
C THR A 359 -7.39 -45.59 -9.68
N SER A 360 -8.39 -44.75 -9.43
CA SER A 360 -9.01 -43.90 -10.44
C SER A 360 -9.52 -42.59 -9.84
N ALA A 361 -9.70 -41.59 -10.70
CA ALA A 361 -10.31 -40.31 -10.37
C ALA A 361 -11.48 -40.01 -11.30
N ILE A 362 -12.52 -39.36 -10.79
CA ILE A 362 -13.49 -38.64 -11.61
C ILE A 362 -13.23 -37.16 -11.38
N ILE A 363 -12.81 -36.46 -12.44
CA ILE A 363 -12.60 -35.01 -12.43
C ILE A 363 -13.72 -34.30 -13.19
N GLY A 364 -13.95 -33.03 -12.90
CA GLY A 364 -14.96 -32.21 -13.58
C GLY A 364 -16.38 -32.40 -13.03
N LYS A 365 -16.54 -33.05 -11.88
CA LYS A 365 -17.86 -33.28 -11.28
C LYS A 365 -18.31 -32.11 -10.42
N THR A 366 -17.39 -31.27 -9.96
CA THR A 366 -17.74 -30.06 -9.20
C THR A 366 -18.79 -29.26 -9.96
N THR A 367 -19.87 -28.91 -9.25
CA THR A 367 -21.03 -28.23 -9.81
C THR A 367 -21.43 -27.11 -8.88
N ILE A 368 -21.42 -25.88 -9.38
CA ILE A 368 -21.95 -24.70 -8.70
C ILE A 368 -23.21 -24.27 -9.43
N THR A 369 -24.28 -24.03 -8.70
CA THR A 369 -25.57 -23.58 -9.25
C THR A 369 -25.83 -22.16 -8.75
N LEU A 370 -26.08 -21.23 -9.68
CA LEU A 370 -26.53 -19.88 -9.37
C LEU A 370 -27.87 -19.59 -10.04
N ASN A 371 -28.68 -18.75 -9.40
CA ASN A 371 -30.00 -18.33 -9.88
C ASN A 371 -30.32 -16.93 -9.34
N SER A 372 -31.54 -16.46 -9.55
CA SER A 372 -32.02 -15.14 -9.11
C SER A 372 -31.92 -14.87 -7.59
N SER A 373 -31.88 -15.91 -6.75
CA SER A 373 -31.68 -15.75 -5.29
C SER A 373 -30.21 -15.67 -4.87
N SER A 374 -29.29 -15.90 -5.80
CA SER A 374 -27.85 -15.95 -5.53
C SER A 374 -27.26 -14.53 -5.50
N LEU A 375 -26.35 -14.31 -4.54
CA LEU A 375 -25.47 -13.15 -4.51
C LEU A 375 -24.06 -13.57 -4.96
N LEU A 376 -23.61 -12.99 -6.06
CA LEU A 376 -22.27 -13.17 -6.62
C LEU A 376 -21.40 -11.97 -6.29
N VAL A 377 -20.26 -12.20 -5.64
CA VAL A 377 -19.22 -11.18 -5.45
C VAL A 377 -18.08 -11.45 -6.43
N SER A 378 -17.59 -10.42 -7.10
CA SER A 378 -16.43 -10.54 -7.99
C SER A 378 -15.31 -9.57 -7.63
N GLN A 379 -14.14 -9.83 -8.17
CA GLN A 379 -13.07 -8.81 -8.17
C GLN A 379 -13.52 -7.62 -9.03
N GLU A 380 -12.79 -6.51 -8.95
CA GLU A 380 -13.11 -5.30 -9.70
C GLU A 380 -12.29 -5.21 -11.00
N ASP A 381 -10.97 -5.44 -10.91
CA ASP A 381 -10.07 -5.40 -12.05
C ASP A 381 -10.49 -6.45 -13.08
N ARG A 382 -10.57 -6.07 -14.36
CA ARG A 382 -11.08 -6.89 -15.48
C ARG A 382 -12.58 -7.23 -15.39
N VAL A 383 -13.34 -6.54 -14.53
CA VAL A 383 -14.81 -6.65 -14.45
C VAL A 383 -15.50 -5.35 -14.86
N TYR A 384 -15.22 -4.23 -14.19
CA TYR A 384 -15.77 -2.93 -14.57
C TYR A 384 -14.71 -1.98 -15.12
N ARG A 385 -13.46 -2.12 -14.68
CA ARG A 385 -12.35 -1.33 -15.21
C ARG A 385 -11.09 -2.15 -15.37
N ASP A 386 -10.17 -1.55 -16.11
CA ASP A 386 -8.80 -2.02 -16.29
C ASP A 386 -7.91 -0.81 -16.49
N TRP A 387 -7.14 -0.48 -15.47
CA TRP A 387 -6.27 0.70 -15.51
C TRP A 387 -5.12 0.52 -16.50
N LEU A 388 -4.65 -0.72 -16.74
CA LEU A 388 -3.49 -1.00 -17.58
C LEU A 388 -3.82 -0.82 -19.07
N GLY A 389 -5.07 -1.12 -19.45
CA GLY A 389 -5.66 -0.85 -20.76
C GLY A 389 -6.17 0.58 -20.94
N GLY A 390 -6.12 1.41 -19.89
CA GLY A 390 -6.67 2.77 -19.88
C GLY A 390 -8.20 2.83 -19.79
N GLN A 391 -8.86 1.70 -19.51
CA GLN A 391 -10.30 1.56 -19.40
C GLN A 391 -10.76 1.83 -17.96
N ILE A 392 -10.52 3.07 -17.49
CA ILE A 392 -10.92 3.53 -16.16
C ILE A 392 -12.38 3.97 -16.16
N ALA A 393 -13.21 3.33 -15.34
CA ALA A 393 -14.64 3.66 -15.13
C ALA A 393 -14.96 3.87 -13.64
N ASN A 394 -16.23 4.00 -13.24
CA ASN A 394 -16.62 3.90 -11.83
C ASN A 394 -16.40 2.44 -11.34
N PRO A 395 -15.77 2.19 -10.17
CA PRO A 395 -15.48 0.83 -9.69
C PRO A 395 -16.73 0.02 -9.30
N TYR A 396 -17.89 0.66 -9.18
CA TYR A 396 -19.20 0.03 -9.01
C TYR A 396 -19.96 -0.11 -10.34
N GLY A 397 -19.32 0.28 -11.44
CA GLY A 397 -19.80 0.14 -12.82
C GLY A 397 -20.89 1.14 -13.20
N PRO A 398 -20.95 1.49 -14.49
CA PRO A 398 -22.22 1.38 -15.19
C PRO A 398 -22.26 0.17 -16.14
N GLU A 399 -21.11 -0.28 -16.66
CA GLU A 399 -21.04 -1.29 -17.72
C GLU A 399 -19.90 -2.29 -17.52
N LEU A 400 -20.19 -3.58 -17.73
CA LEU A 400 -19.21 -4.66 -17.64
C LEU A 400 -18.18 -4.60 -18.77
N LEU A 401 -16.92 -4.78 -18.40
CA LEU A 401 -15.79 -4.90 -19.32
C LEU A 401 -15.74 -6.33 -19.88
N THR A 402 -16.23 -6.50 -21.11
CA THR A 402 -16.26 -7.83 -21.78
C THR A 402 -15.23 -7.98 -22.88
N THR A 403 -14.61 -6.88 -23.28
CA THR A 403 -13.53 -6.85 -24.26
C THR A 403 -12.35 -6.13 -23.64
N PHE A 404 -11.21 -6.79 -23.62
CA PHE A 404 -10.02 -6.33 -22.91
C PHE A 404 -8.77 -6.63 -23.74
N SER A 405 -7.68 -5.88 -23.51
CA SER A 405 -6.39 -6.15 -24.12
C SER A 405 -5.24 -5.92 -23.15
N GLU A 406 -4.53 -7.00 -22.76
CA GLU A 406 -3.27 -6.90 -22.02
C GLU A 406 -2.16 -6.16 -22.81
N ARG A 407 -2.35 -5.97 -24.13
CA ARG A 407 -1.33 -5.52 -25.08
C ARG A 407 -1.71 -4.24 -25.83
N LEU A 408 -2.82 -3.60 -25.47
CA LEU A 408 -3.40 -2.40 -26.13
C LEU A 408 -3.69 -2.51 -27.64
N ASN A 409 -3.51 -3.69 -28.26
CA ASN A 409 -3.73 -3.91 -29.68
C ASN A 409 -4.00 -5.41 -29.96
N TYR A 410 -5.17 -5.72 -30.50
CA TYR A 410 -5.51 -7.05 -31.05
C TYR A 410 -6.21 -6.87 -32.40
N ASN A 411 -6.13 -7.90 -33.23
CA ASN A 411 -6.97 -8.00 -34.42
C ASN A 411 -8.44 -8.06 -33.96
N THR A 412 -9.32 -7.29 -34.59
CA THR A 412 -10.75 -7.22 -34.22
C THR A 412 -11.42 -8.59 -34.27
N THR A 413 -10.92 -9.51 -35.09
CA THR A 413 -11.41 -10.89 -35.17
C THR A 413 -11.06 -11.75 -33.95
N GLU A 414 -10.01 -11.41 -33.18
CA GLU A 414 -9.64 -12.14 -31.95
C GLU A 414 -10.38 -11.64 -30.71
N LEU A 415 -10.96 -10.43 -30.76
CA LEU A 415 -11.67 -9.85 -29.61
C LEU A 415 -12.94 -10.65 -29.25
N MET A 416 -13.59 -11.27 -30.24
CA MET A 416 -14.78 -12.12 -30.05
C MET A 416 -15.78 -11.55 -29.03
N PRO A 417 -16.28 -10.30 -29.23
CA PRO A 417 -17.09 -9.58 -28.24
C PRO A 417 -18.38 -10.29 -27.82
N GLU A 418 -18.87 -11.23 -28.64
CA GLU A 418 -20.02 -12.08 -28.37
C GLU A 418 -19.76 -13.13 -27.28
N ILE A 419 -18.51 -13.58 -27.12
CA ILE A 419 -18.08 -14.47 -26.04
C ILE A 419 -17.42 -13.65 -24.93
N GLY A 420 -16.52 -12.75 -25.29
CA GLY A 420 -15.83 -11.86 -24.36
C GLY A 420 -14.72 -12.53 -23.52
N TRP A 421 -14.01 -11.68 -22.78
CA TRP A 421 -12.81 -11.98 -22.01
C TRP A 421 -13.01 -11.81 -20.51
N HIS A 422 -12.26 -12.58 -19.75
CA HIS A 422 -12.09 -12.50 -18.30
C HIS A 422 -13.41 -12.56 -17.50
N GLU A 423 -13.32 -12.18 -16.23
CA GLU A 423 -14.39 -12.16 -15.25
C GLU A 423 -15.60 -11.34 -15.74
N GLY A 424 -15.39 -10.16 -16.33
CA GLY A 424 -16.47 -9.31 -16.82
C GLY A 424 -17.39 -9.98 -17.85
N ALA A 425 -16.83 -10.77 -18.78
CA ALA A 425 -17.62 -11.54 -19.74
C ALA A 425 -18.40 -12.69 -19.10
N ARG A 426 -17.78 -13.39 -18.14
CA ARG A 426 -18.47 -14.48 -17.41
C ARG A 426 -19.58 -13.94 -16.52
N ILE A 427 -19.39 -12.76 -15.91
CA ILE A 427 -20.45 -12.08 -15.14
C ILE A 427 -21.61 -11.68 -16.06
N LYS A 428 -21.33 -11.16 -17.26
CA LYS A 428 -22.38 -10.86 -18.26
C LYS A 428 -23.20 -12.09 -18.64
N GLU A 429 -22.57 -13.26 -18.76
CA GLU A 429 -23.30 -14.52 -18.99
C GLU A 429 -24.20 -14.88 -17.80
N LEU A 430 -23.67 -14.75 -16.58
CA LEU A 430 -24.39 -15.08 -15.36
C LEU A 430 -25.54 -14.11 -15.05
N GLN A 431 -25.43 -12.84 -15.43
CA GLN A 431 -26.51 -11.84 -15.28
C GLN A 431 -27.80 -12.22 -16.02
N LYS A 432 -27.75 -13.11 -17.01
CA LYS A 432 -28.94 -13.67 -17.68
C LYS A 432 -29.87 -14.43 -16.72
N THR A 433 -29.38 -14.84 -15.55
CA THR A 433 -30.15 -15.54 -14.51
C THR A 433 -30.87 -14.60 -13.53
N ASN A 434 -30.73 -13.28 -13.71
CA ASN A 434 -31.21 -12.26 -12.77
C ASN A 434 -30.62 -12.37 -11.35
N LEU A 435 -29.43 -12.99 -11.20
CA LEU A 435 -28.71 -12.99 -9.94
C LEU A 435 -28.27 -11.58 -9.53
N THR A 436 -28.00 -11.37 -8.24
CA THR A 436 -27.43 -10.11 -7.76
C THR A 436 -25.91 -10.17 -7.86
N HIS A 437 -25.29 -9.19 -8.50
CA HIS A 437 -23.84 -9.08 -8.63
C HIS A 437 -23.32 -7.83 -7.90
N LYS A 438 -22.22 -7.99 -7.17
CA LYS A 438 -21.45 -6.92 -6.53
C LYS A 438 -19.96 -7.10 -6.82
N THR A 439 -19.21 -6.01 -6.89
CA THR A 439 -17.75 -6.04 -6.90
C THR A 439 -17.19 -5.78 -5.51
N ALA A 440 -16.09 -6.45 -5.20
CA ALA A 440 -15.29 -6.14 -4.02
C ALA A 440 -14.38 -4.95 -4.33
N VAL A 441 -14.70 -3.78 -3.79
CA VAL A 441 -13.96 -2.53 -4.05
C VAL A 441 -13.31 -2.05 -2.76
N GLY A 442 -12.07 -1.58 -2.83
CA GLY A 442 -11.44 -0.90 -1.71
C GLY A 442 -11.03 -1.82 -0.57
N THR A 443 -10.37 -2.94 -0.90
CA THR A 443 -9.86 -3.89 0.10
C THR A 443 -8.66 -3.32 0.82
N LEU A 444 -8.72 -3.33 2.15
CA LEU A 444 -7.62 -2.93 3.00
C LEU A 444 -6.51 -4.00 2.96
N VAL A 445 -5.26 -3.58 2.91
CA VAL A 445 -4.09 -4.47 2.96
C VAL A 445 -3.02 -3.89 3.87
N ALA A 446 -2.29 -4.75 4.56
CA ALA A 446 -1.26 -4.36 5.50
C ALA A 446 0.06 -5.10 5.27
N ARG A 447 1.18 -4.45 5.62
CA ARG A 447 2.52 -4.99 5.42
C ARG A 447 3.10 -5.58 6.71
N LYS A 448 3.72 -6.76 6.61
CA LYS A 448 4.54 -7.36 7.66
C LYS A 448 5.76 -8.04 7.03
N ASN A 449 6.95 -7.80 7.58
CA ASN A 449 8.21 -8.41 7.14
C ASN A 449 8.51 -8.28 5.63
N GLY A 450 8.05 -7.21 5.00
CA GLY A 450 8.28 -6.96 3.57
C GLY A 450 7.12 -7.32 2.66
N GLU A 451 6.23 -8.21 3.08
CA GLU A 451 5.09 -8.74 2.33
C GLU A 451 3.78 -8.05 2.73
N TRP A 452 2.81 -8.05 1.82
CA TRP A 452 1.50 -7.45 2.02
C TRP A 452 0.42 -8.51 2.14
N TYR A 453 -0.60 -8.24 2.95
CA TYR A 453 -1.65 -9.19 3.26
C TYR A 453 -3.02 -8.51 3.25
N ALA A 454 -4.05 -9.20 2.79
CA ALA A 454 -5.45 -8.84 2.90
C ALA A 454 -6.11 -9.55 4.10
N PRO A 455 -7.14 -8.94 4.72
CA PRO A 455 -7.77 -9.47 5.92
C PRO A 455 -8.91 -10.45 5.64
N ASP A 456 -9.20 -11.26 6.66
CA ASP A 456 -10.47 -11.96 6.82
C ASP A 456 -11.59 -11.00 7.32
N GLU A 457 -12.77 -11.55 7.57
CA GLU A 457 -13.95 -10.81 8.05
C GLU A 457 -13.79 -10.18 9.44
N ASN A 458 -12.74 -10.56 10.18
CA ASN A 458 -12.45 -10.08 11.54
C ASN A 458 -11.29 -9.07 11.56
N GLY A 459 -10.79 -8.66 10.39
CA GLY A 459 -9.64 -7.75 10.28
C GLY A 459 -8.29 -8.40 10.60
N ILE A 460 -8.19 -9.74 10.53
CA ILE A 460 -6.92 -10.46 10.67
C ILE A 460 -6.32 -10.64 9.28
N PHE A 461 -5.12 -10.10 9.07
CA PHE A 461 -4.41 -10.14 7.79
C PHE A 461 -3.80 -11.53 7.55
N ARG A 462 -4.31 -12.26 6.57
CA ARG A 462 -3.98 -13.68 6.32
C ARG A 462 -3.46 -13.95 4.91
N PHE A 463 -4.05 -13.27 3.93
CA PHE A 463 -3.89 -13.66 2.54
C PHE A 463 -2.90 -12.74 1.86
N GLU A 464 -1.71 -13.24 1.55
CA GLU A 464 -0.67 -12.45 0.87
C GLU A 464 -1.21 -11.81 -0.43
N VAL A 465 -0.86 -10.55 -0.66
CA VAL A 465 -1.18 -9.78 -1.86
C VAL A 465 0.14 -9.41 -2.56
N PRO A 466 0.35 -9.90 -3.80
CA PRO A 466 1.56 -9.61 -4.57
C PRO A 466 1.83 -8.11 -4.76
N ILE A 467 3.12 -7.73 -4.77
CA ILE A 467 3.55 -6.32 -4.87
C ILE A 467 3.10 -5.64 -6.17
N ASP A 468 2.92 -6.38 -7.26
CA ASP A 468 2.43 -5.82 -8.53
C ASP A 468 1.00 -5.28 -8.39
N LYS A 469 0.16 -5.87 -7.52
CA LYS A 469 -1.19 -5.40 -7.21
C LYS A 469 -1.18 -4.15 -6.33
N LEU A 470 -0.26 -4.12 -5.36
CA LEU A 470 -0.01 -2.91 -4.56
C LEU A 470 0.49 -1.74 -5.42
N SER A 471 1.21 -2.05 -6.51
CA SER A 471 1.76 -1.08 -7.45
C SER A 471 0.76 -0.57 -8.47
N TYR A 472 -0.54 -0.90 -8.33
CA TYR A 472 -1.59 -0.28 -9.13
C TYR A 472 -1.66 1.21 -8.79
N PRO A 473 -1.61 2.13 -9.79
CA PRO A 473 -1.64 3.56 -9.52
C PRO A 473 -2.99 4.06 -8.97
N THR A 474 -3.99 3.20 -8.81
CA THR A 474 -5.25 3.44 -8.13
C THR A 474 -5.24 3.03 -6.65
N THR A 475 -4.18 2.41 -6.12
CA THR A 475 -4.10 2.03 -4.70
C THR A 475 -3.95 3.25 -3.77
N ARG A 476 -4.72 3.35 -2.69
CA ARG A 476 -4.63 4.45 -1.71
C ARG A 476 -3.72 4.05 -0.55
N PHE A 477 -2.74 4.86 -0.19
CA PHE A 477 -1.85 4.54 0.93
C PHE A 477 -2.23 5.39 2.14
N LEU A 478 -2.75 4.73 3.18
CA LEU A 478 -3.13 5.40 4.44
C LEU A 478 -1.93 5.52 5.39
N ARG A 479 -0.96 4.62 5.24
CA ARG A 479 0.35 4.56 5.90
C ARG A 479 1.35 3.84 4.97
N ARG A 480 2.64 3.87 5.28
CA ARG A 480 3.68 3.11 4.54
C ARG A 480 3.47 1.59 4.52
N ASP A 481 2.73 1.05 5.48
CA ASP A 481 2.43 -0.37 5.66
C ASP A 481 0.92 -0.65 5.70
N LEU A 482 0.07 0.31 5.30
CA LEU A 482 -1.39 0.16 5.25
C LEU A 482 -1.94 0.86 4.01
N ALA A 483 -2.60 0.10 3.14
CA ALA A 483 -3.14 0.60 1.88
C ALA A 483 -4.55 0.07 1.62
N VAL A 484 -5.24 0.68 0.67
CA VAL A 484 -6.58 0.33 0.20
C VAL A 484 -6.50 0.12 -1.30
N ILE A 485 -6.72 -1.11 -1.75
CA ILE A 485 -6.72 -1.48 -3.15
C ILE A 485 -8.14 -1.28 -3.68
N ILE A 486 -8.31 -0.28 -4.55
CA ILE A 486 -9.60 0.02 -5.19
C ILE A 486 -9.92 -1.07 -6.22
N ASP A 487 -8.98 -1.30 -7.15
CA ASP A 487 -9.14 -2.27 -8.23
C ASP A 487 -8.63 -3.64 -7.76
N THR A 488 -9.48 -4.38 -7.04
CA THR A 488 -9.12 -5.70 -6.49
C THR A 488 -8.87 -6.70 -7.62
N HIS A 489 -7.86 -7.58 -7.44
CA HIS A 489 -7.48 -8.59 -8.43
C HIS A 489 -7.16 -9.94 -7.79
N GLY A 490 -8.18 -10.76 -7.58
CA GLY A 490 -8.07 -12.13 -7.07
C GLY A 490 -8.82 -12.38 -5.76
N ILE A 491 -9.06 -13.66 -5.49
CA ILE A 491 -9.92 -14.12 -4.38
C ILE A 491 -9.40 -13.66 -3.00
N ASN A 492 -8.08 -13.61 -2.82
CA ASN A 492 -7.42 -13.13 -1.61
C ASN A 492 -7.86 -11.74 -1.15
N MET A 493 -8.28 -10.88 -2.08
CA MET A 493 -8.72 -9.52 -1.78
C MET A 493 -10.23 -9.39 -1.58
N MET A 494 -10.99 -10.48 -1.56
CA MET A 494 -12.47 -10.42 -1.51
C MET A 494 -13.07 -11.03 -0.24
N VAL A 495 -12.26 -11.71 0.58
CA VAL A 495 -12.74 -12.53 1.71
C VAL A 495 -13.64 -11.77 2.68
N ASP A 496 -13.18 -10.62 3.20
CA ASP A 496 -13.98 -9.78 4.11
C ASP A 496 -15.33 -9.39 3.49
N GLN A 497 -15.32 -8.82 2.28
CA GLN A 497 -16.54 -8.33 1.65
C GLN A 497 -17.50 -9.47 1.31
N ALA A 498 -17.00 -10.58 0.77
CA ALA A 498 -17.81 -11.73 0.40
C ALA A 498 -18.55 -12.33 1.61
N ILE A 499 -17.88 -12.44 2.76
CA ILE A 499 -18.50 -12.98 3.98
C ILE A 499 -19.50 -11.97 4.57
N ARG A 500 -19.13 -10.69 4.67
CA ARG A 500 -20.03 -9.64 5.21
C ARG A 500 -21.31 -9.51 4.39
N GLU A 501 -21.21 -9.67 3.08
CA GLU A 501 -22.33 -9.59 2.14
C GLU A 501 -23.15 -10.90 2.08
N ASN A 502 -22.71 -11.98 2.75
CA ASN A 502 -23.30 -13.32 2.66
C ASN A 502 -23.35 -13.84 1.21
N ALA A 503 -22.24 -13.71 0.48
CA ALA A 503 -22.12 -14.16 -0.89
C ALA A 503 -22.39 -15.66 -1.03
N THR A 504 -23.25 -16.02 -1.98
CA THR A 504 -23.48 -17.42 -2.38
C THR A 504 -22.27 -17.98 -3.10
N ALA A 505 -21.65 -17.16 -3.95
CA ALA A 505 -20.43 -17.50 -4.64
C ALA A 505 -19.53 -16.27 -4.86
N VAL A 506 -18.24 -16.54 -5.05
CA VAL A 506 -17.24 -15.56 -5.46
C VAL A 506 -16.64 -15.96 -6.79
N ILE A 507 -16.40 -15.00 -7.68
CA ILE A 507 -15.71 -15.22 -8.97
C ILE A 507 -14.50 -14.30 -9.12
N GLY A 508 -13.36 -14.88 -9.49
CA GLY A 508 -12.15 -14.10 -9.72
C GLY A 508 -10.91 -14.94 -9.96
N CYS A 509 -9.76 -14.30 -9.76
CA CYS A 509 -8.45 -14.84 -10.07
C CYS A 509 -7.84 -15.67 -8.93
N CYS A 510 -7.28 -16.84 -9.27
CA CYS A 510 -6.64 -17.83 -8.37
C CYS A 510 -5.27 -18.29 -8.93
N ASP A 511 -4.47 -17.34 -9.39
CA ASP A 511 -3.16 -17.57 -10.02
C ASP A 511 -1.96 -17.49 -9.07
N SER A 512 -2.20 -17.49 -7.77
CA SER A 512 -1.17 -17.53 -6.73
C SER A 512 -1.60 -18.44 -5.57
N PRO A 513 -0.65 -19.02 -4.80
CA PRO A 513 -0.98 -19.89 -3.67
C PRO A 513 -1.90 -19.23 -2.62
N SER A 514 -1.64 -17.96 -2.29
CA SER A 514 -2.45 -17.18 -1.35
C SER A 514 -3.90 -16.95 -1.85
N LYS A 515 -4.11 -16.82 -3.16
CA LYS A 515 -5.48 -16.72 -3.71
C LYS A 515 -6.24 -18.04 -3.56
N VAL A 516 -5.55 -19.17 -3.68
CA VAL A 516 -6.15 -20.50 -3.48
C VAL A 516 -6.42 -20.76 -1.99
N GLN A 517 -5.52 -20.33 -1.10
CA GLN A 517 -5.74 -20.34 0.35
C GLN A 517 -6.99 -19.51 0.73
N ALA A 518 -7.19 -18.34 0.12
CA ALA A 518 -8.40 -17.56 0.32
C ALA A 518 -9.66 -18.23 -0.23
N ALA A 519 -9.54 -18.93 -1.37
CA ALA A 519 -10.62 -19.70 -1.95
C ALA A 519 -11.03 -20.89 -1.05
N GLU A 520 -10.06 -21.58 -0.46
CA GLU A 520 -10.30 -22.63 0.55
C GLU A 520 -11.02 -22.03 1.77
N TYR A 521 -10.52 -20.93 2.33
CA TYR A 521 -11.15 -20.26 3.48
C TYR A 521 -12.61 -19.88 3.21
N LEU A 522 -12.92 -19.32 2.03
CA LEU A 522 -14.30 -19.01 1.64
C LEU A 522 -15.15 -20.28 1.48
N SER A 523 -14.57 -21.35 0.92
CA SER A 523 -15.24 -22.64 0.81
C SER A 523 -15.59 -23.23 2.18
N GLU A 524 -14.68 -23.15 3.16
CA GLU A 524 -14.94 -23.61 4.53
C GLU A 524 -16.08 -22.83 5.21
N LYS A 525 -16.28 -21.56 4.80
CA LYS A 525 -17.37 -20.69 5.25
C LYS A 525 -18.67 -20.91 4.48
N GLY A 526 -18.71 -21.85 3.54
CA GLY A 526 -19.89 -22.21 2.77
C GLY A 526 -20.13 -21.35 1.53
N THR A 527 -19.15 -20.55 1.10
CA THR A 527 -19.20 -19.76 -0.13
C THR A 527 -18.52 -20.52 -1.27
N ALA A 528 -19.23 -20.73 -2.37
CA ALA A 528 -18.64 -21.38 -3.55
C ALA A 528 -17.62 -20.44 -4.23
N VAL A 529 -16.54 -20.98 -4.81
CA VAL A 529 -15.49 -20.15 -5.43
C VAL A 529 -15.22 -20.58 -6.86
N ILE A 530 -15.29 -19.62 -7.77
CA ILE A 530 -15.09 -19.79 -9.21
C ILE A 530 -13.78 -19.10 -9.58
N CYS A 531 -12.75 -19.91 -9.79
CA CYS A 531 -11.41 -19.46 -10.15
C CYS A 531 -11.25 -19.45 -11.68
N LEU A 532 -11.48 -18.33 -12.37
CA LEU A 532 -11.41 -18.33 -13.84
C LEU A 532 -9.98 -18.40 -14.38
N THR A 533 -9.05 -17.79 -13.66
CA THR A 533 -7.61 -17.98 -13.81
C THR A 533 -7.14 -18.84 -12.65
N ASP A 534 -6.64 -20.03 -12.94
CA ASP A 534 -6.61 -21.17 -12.01
C ASP A 534 -5.23 -21.83 -11.91
N LYS A 535 -4.16 -21.05 -12.12
CA LYS A 535 -2.78 -21.55 -12.22
C LYS A 535 -2.43 -22.48 -11.06
N ASP A 536 -2.73 -22.05 -9.84
CA ASP A 536 -2.32 -22.73 -8.61
C ASP A 536 -3.47 -23.50 -7.94
N VAL A 537 -4.63 -23.61 -8.59
CA VAL A 537 -5.82 -24.28 -8.03
C VAL A 537 -5.56 -25.75 -7.69
N TYR A 538 -4.54 -26.37 -8.29
CA TYR A 538 -4.08 -27.71 -7.90
C TYR A 538 -3.69 -27.82 -6.41
N LEU A 539 -3.31 -26.73 -5.75
CA LEU A 539 -3.01 -26.74 -4.30
C LEU A 539 -4.22 -27.10 -3.44
N ALA A 540 -5.45 -26.89 -3.94
CA ALA A 540 -6.69 -27.27 -3.27
C ALA A 540 -7.05 -28.76 -3.47
N LEU A 541 -6.23 -29.54 -4.17
CA LEU A 541 -6.46 -30.98 -4.36
C LEU A 541 -6.55 -31.72 -3.03
N GLY A 542 -7.67 -32.40 -2.79
CA GLY A 542 -7.87 -33.24 -1.60
C GLY A 542 -8.49 -32.53 -0.39
N HIS A 543 -8.83 -31.25 -0.50
CA HIS A 543 -9.42 -30.45 0.59
C HIS A 543 -10.95 -30.51 0.67
N ASN A 544 -11.62 -31.21 -0.26
CA ASN A 544 -13.09 -31.36 -0.29
C ASN A 544 -13.82 -30.00 -0.23
N THR A 545 -13.50 -29.15 -1.21
CA THR A 545 -13.97 -27.77 -1.30
C THR A 545 -15.12 -27.61 -2.30
N THR A 546 -15.69 -26.41 -2.38
CA THR A 546 -16.61 -25.95 -3.43
C THR A 546 -15.91 -24.99 -4.39
N ILE A 547 -14.64 -25.26 -4.70
CA ILE A 547 -13.81 -24.49 -5.64
C ILE A 547 -13.87 -25.13 -7.04
N ALA A 548 -14.02 -24.33 -8.08
CA ALA A 548 -13.92 -24.76 -9.47
C ALA A 548 -12.90 -23.91 -10.26
N GLY A 549 -11.89 -24.55 -10.84
CA GLY A 549 -10.86 -23.92 -11.69
C GLY A 549 -11.23 -23.91 -13.16
N SER A 550 -11.27 -22.73 -13.77
CA SER A 550 -11.61 -22.50 -15.17
C SER A 550 -12.86 -23.28 -15.66
N PRO A 551 -13.99 -23.30 -14.92
CA PRO A 551 -15.15 -24.10 -15.30
C PRO A 551 -15.93 -23.51 -16.49
N PRO A 552 -16.60 -24.34 -17.30
CA PRO A 552 -17.60 -23.86 -18.25
C PRO A 552 -18.85 -23.35 -17.53
N ILE A 553 -19.59 -22.46 -18.18
CA ILE A 553 -20.87 -21.92 -17.70
C ILE A 553 -21.96 -22.30 -18.71
N GLU A 554 -23.01 -22.95 -18.22
CA GLU A 554 -24.22 -23.25 -19.00
C GLU A 554 -25.42 -22.57 -18.35
N VAL A 555 -26.07 -21.66 -19.06
CA VAL A 555 -27.29 -20.99 -18.59
C VAL A 555 -28.51 -21.70 -19.17
N LYS A 556 -29.37 -22.23 -18.30
CA LYS A 556 -30.64 -22.86 -18.63
C LYS A 556 -31.76 -22.09 -17.94
N GLU A 557 -32.60 -21.42 -18.72
CA GLU A 557 -33.71 -20.60 -18.22
C GLU A 557 -33.23 -19.56 -17.19
N ASP A 558 -33.60 -19.70 -15.92
CA ASP A 558 -33.27 -18.81 -14.80
C ASP A 558 -32.10 -19.32 -13.94
N LYS A 559 -31.40 -20.37 -14.37
CA LYS A 559 -30.34 -21.03 -13.61
C LYS A 559 -29.05 -21.16 -14.42
N ALA A 560 -27.93 -20.80 -13.81
CA ALA A 560 -26.59 -21.07 -14.31
C ALA A 560 -26.01 -22.32 -13.62
N ILE A 561 -25.47 -23.22 -14.44
CA ILE A 561 -24.72 -24.40 -14.01
C ILE A 561 -23.27 -24.15 -14.39
N ILE A 562 -22.41 -24.10 -13.38
CA ILE A 562 -20.97 -23.88 -13.55
C ILE A 562 -20.26 -25.20 -13.23
N GLY A 563 -19.48 -25.70 -14.18
CA GLY A 563 -18.81 -27.01 -14.08
C GLY A 563 -19.63 -28.16 -14.64
N ASN A 564 -19.71 -29.28 -13.91
CA ASN A 564 -20.46 -30.50 -14.25
C ASN A 564 -20.11 -31.12 -15.63
N ARG A 565 -18.83 -31.34 -15.89
CA ARG A 565 -18.30 -32.05 -17.07
C ARG A 565 -17.44 -33.25 -16.63
N PRO A 566 -18.03 -34.28 -16.01
CA PRO A 566 -17.24 -35.35 -15.41
C PRO A 566 -16.53 -36.21 -16.46
N ILE A 567 -15.23 -36.46 -16.27
CA ILE A 567 -14.51 -37.51 -16.98
C ILE A 567 -13.83 -38.45 -15.97
N LYS A 568 -13.81 -39.74 -16.30
CA LYS A 568 -13.08 -40.74 -15.52
C LYS A 568 -11.66 -40.88 -16.06
N ILE A 569 -10.69 -40.91 -15.16
CA ILE A 569 -9.27 -41.13 -15.42
C ILE A 569 -8.82 -42.34 -14.60
N THR A 570 -8.04 -43.21 -15.22
CA THR A 570 -7.51 -44.46 -14.68
C THR A 570 -6.01 -44.59 -14.99
N GLN A 571 -5.36 -45.57 -14.38
CA GLN A 571 -3.95 -45.89 -14.63
C GLN A 571 -3.68 -46.37 -16.08
N GLU A 572 -4.72 -46.76 -16.81
CA GLU A 572 -4.63 -47.22 -18.20
C GLU A 572 -4.67 -46.06 -19.21
N ASP A 573 -5.18 -44.89 -18.78
CA ASP A 573 -5.29 -43.73 -19.64
C ASP A 573 -3.92 -43.12 -19.91
N ARG A 574 -3.65 -42.85 -21.19
CA ARG A 574 -2.46 -42.13 -21.64
C ARG A 574 -2.77 -40.66 -21.77
N ILE A 575 -2.02 -39.85 -21.02
CA ILE A 575 -2.28 -38.42 -20.87
C ILE A 575 -1.09 -37.64 -21.39
N VAL A 576 -1.34 -36.62 -22.20
CA VAL A 576 -0.33 -35.58 -22.47
C VAL A 576 -0.70 -34.35 -21.67
N ALA A 577 0.23 -33.86 -20.84
CA ALA A 577 0.07 -32.64 -20.07
C ALA A 577 1.04 -31.58 -20.56
N LEU A 578 0.51 -30.39 -20.83
CA LEU A 578 1.32 -29.26 -21.25
C LEU A 578 2.07 -28.64 -20.06
N ASN A 579 3.30 -28.20 -20.32
CA ASN A 579 4.14 -27.41 -19.44
C ASN A 579 4.73 -26.23 -20.24
N ALA A 580 5.33 -25.26 -19.56
CA ALA A 580 6.00 -24.14 -20.22
C ALA A 580 7.21 -23.61 -19.44
N THR A 581 8.09 -22.92 -20.16
CA THR A 581 9.15 -22.12 -19.54
C THR A 581 8.60 -20.80 -18.99
N GLU A 582 9.39 -20.13 -18.14
CA GLU A 582 9.05 -18.84 -17.55
C GLU A 582 9.66 -17.65 -18.31
N ASP A 583 10.26 -17.92 -19.47
CA ASP A 583 11.05 -16.93 -20.23
C ASP A 583 10.21 -15.78 -20.81
N LYS A 584 8.88 -15.96 -20.91
CA LYS A 584 7.96 -14.96 -21.46
C LYS A 584 6.79 -14.67 -20.51
N TYR A 585 6.45 -13.39 -20.41
CA TYR A 585 5.31 -12.91 -19.63
C TYR A 585 4.02 -13.66 -20.02
N ALA A 586 3.29 -14.15 -19.00
CA ALA A 586 2.05 -14.93 -19.10
C ALA A 586 2.16 -16.30 -19.80
N LEU A 587 3.35 -16.76 -20.19
CA LEU A 587 3.55 -18.11 -20.73
C LEU A 587 3.47 -19.18 -19.62
N TRP A 588 3.88 -18.84 -18.39
CA TRP A 588 3.82 -19.74 -17.23
C TRP A 588 2.42 -20.29 -16.91
N TYR A 589 1.34 -19.67 -17.39
CA TYR A 589 -0.02 -20.24 -17.22
C TYR A 589 -0.22 -21.56 -17.96
N TYR A 590 0.62 -21.89 -18.95
CA TYR A 590 0.63 -23.20 -19.59
C TYR A 590 1.31 -24.29 -18.73
N GLN A 591 1.87 -23.95 -17.55
CA GLN A 591 2.39 -24.91 -16.57
C GLN A 591 1.29 -25.56 -15.71
N SER A 592 0.12 -24.93 -15.62
CA SER A 592 -1.00 -25.39 -14.77
C SER A 592 -1.38 -26.86 -14.97
N PRO A 593 -1.47 -27.39 -16.22
CA PRO A 593 -1.75 -28.82 -16.43
C PRO A 593 -0.66 -29.73 -15.85
N ALA A 594 0.61 -29.38 -16.01
CA ALA A 594 1.72 -30.17 -15.48
C ALA A 594 1.67 -30.23 -13.95
N ALA A 595 1.53 -29.08 -13.28
CA ALA A 595 1.44 -29.02 -11.81
C ALA A 595 0.27 -29.86 -11.26
N TYR A 596 -0.90 -29.75 -11.89
CA TYR A 596 -2.07 -30.55 -11.51
C TYR A 596 -1.82 -32.06 -11.62
N PHE A 597 -1.26 -32.50 -12.75
CA PHE A 597 -1.03 -33.93 -12.99
C PHE A 597 0.17 -34.49 -12.23
N GLU A 598 1.18 -33.69 -11.91
CA GLU A 598 2.26 -34.09 -11.00
C GLU A 598 1.72 -34.43 -9.62
N GLU A 599 0.86 -33.59 -9.04
CA GLU A 599 0.25 -33.84 -7.73
C GLU A 599 -0.77 -34.98 -7.77
N LEU A 600 -1.64 -35.02 -8.79
CA LEU A 600 -2.60 -36.12 -8.93
C LEU A 600 -1.90 -37.47 -9.12
N SER A 601 -0.74 -37.48 -9.81
CA SER A 601 0.05 -38.70 -10.04
C SER A 601 0.67 -39.28 -8.76
N LYS A 602 0.83 -38.47 -7.71
CA LYS A 602 1.26 -38.97 -6.39
C LYS A 602 0.19 -39.85 -5.74
N ALA A 603 -1.09 -39.58 -6.02
CA ALA A 603 -2.22 -40.33 -5.49
C ALA A 603 -2.64 -41.51 -6.38
N ILE A 604 -2.50 -41.37 -7.70
CA ILE A 604 -2.85 -42.38 -8.70
C ILE A 604 -1.66 -42.51 -9.66
N PRO A 605 -1.06 -43.69 -9.87
CA PRO A 605 0.07 -43.84 -10.79
C PRO A 605 -0.36 -43.73 -12.27
N LEU A 606 -0.57 -42.49 -12.74
CA LEU A 606 -1.04 -42.16 -14.09
C LEU A 606 0.12 -42.20 -15.11
N GLN A 607 -0.20 -42.52 -16.37
CA GLN A 607 0.76 -42.47 -17.48
C GLN A 607 0.70 -41.08 -18.13
N VAL A 608 1.50 -40.14 -17.60
CA VAL A 608 1.53 -38.74 -18.05
C VAL A 608 2.83 -38.44 -18.80
N GLU A 609 2.71 -37.90 -20.01
CA GLU A 609 3.81 -37.37 -20.82
C GLU A 609 3.76 -35.84 -20.80
N TYR A 610 4.81 -35.20 -20.28
CA TYR A 610 4.88 -33.75 -20.17
C TYR A 610 5.53 -33.13 -21.42
N VAL A 611 4.87 -32.15 -22.03
CA VAL A 611 5.36 -31.42 -23.21
C VAL A 611 5.62 -29.97 -22.84
N THR A 612 6.85 -29.50 -23.02
CA THR A 612 7.21 -28.11 -22.70
C THR A 612 7.16 -27.21 -23.93
N ILE A 613 6.50 -26.07 -23.81
CA ILE A 613 6.57 -24.96 -24.78
C ILE A 613 7.39 -23.80 -24.23
N ASN A 614 8.04 -23.04 -25.11
CA ASN A 614 8.84 -21.86 -24.75
C ASN A 614 8.37 -20.59 -25.50
N ASP A 615 7.28 -20.71 -26.25
CA ASP A 615 6.62 -19.58 -26.91
C ASP A 615 5.12 -19.86 -27.10
N PHE A 616 4.35 -18.79 -27.29
CA PHE A 616 2.96 -18.87 -27.73
C PHE A 616 2.88 -19.51 -29.13
N GLY A 617 1.75 -20.15 -29.45
CA GLY A 617 1.53 -20.73 -30.77
C GLY A 617 2.19 -22.10 -31.00
N GLN A 618 2.73 -22.72 -29.95
CA GLN A 618 3.42 -24.01 -30.03
C GLN A 618 2.51 -25.21 -29.66
N MET A 619 1.19 -25.05 -29.61
CA MET A 619 0.25 -26.10 -29.21
C MET A 619 0.33 -27.38 -30.06
N GLU A 620 0.73 -27.26 -31.34
CA GLU A 620 0.94 -28.41 -32.22
C GLU A 620 1.99 -29.40 -31.69
N LYS A 621 2.97 -28.95 -30.89
CA LYS A 621 3.93 -29.86 -30.24
C LYS A 621 3.21 -30.85 -29.33
N ALA A 622 2.22 -30.38 -28.58
CA ALA A 622 1.47 -31.19 -27.62
C ALA A 622 0.50 -32.14 -28.32
N THR A 623 -0.24 -31.65 -29.32
CA THR A 623 -1.17 -32.49 -30.09
C THR A 623 -0.43 -33.52 -30.94
N GLN A 624 0.76 -33.21 -31.47
CA GLN A 624 1.60 -34.18 -32.16
C GLN A 624 2.10 -35.27 -31.21
N LYS A 625 2.63 -34.90 -30.04
CA LYS A 625 3.06 -35.87 -29.02
C LYS A 625 1.89 -36.75 -28.56
N ALA A 626 0.69 -36.18 -28.43
CA ALA A 626 -0.52 -36.95 -28.10
C ALA A 626 -0.84 -38.00 -29.19
N ARG A 627 -0.68 -37.66 -30.47
CA ARG A 627 -0.82 -38.63 -31.58
C ARG A 627 0.26 -39.73 -31.52
N GLU A 628 1.53 -39.35 -31.33
CA GLU A 628 2.67 -40.28 -31.28
C GLU A 628 2.54 -41.30 -30.15
N THR A 629 2.07 -40.85 -28.98
CA THR A 629 1.90 -41.68 -27.79
C THR A 629 0.54 -42.40 -27.73
N LYS A 630 -0.36 -42.11 -28.68
CA LYS A 630 -1.76 -42.56 -28.68
C LYS A 630 -2.48 -42.17 -27.38
N ALA A 631 -2.24 -40.94 -26.92
CA ALA A 631 -2.94 -40.38 -25.77
C ALA A 631 -4.42 -40.15 -26.11
N THR A 632 -5.29 -40.49 -25.16
CA THR A 632 -6.75 -40.26 -25.24
C THR A 632 -7.16 -38.99 -24.51
N ILE A 633 -6.27 -38.44 -23.68
CA ILE A 633 -6.51 -37.23 -22.88
C ILE A 633 -5.38 -36.21 -23.14
N LEU A 634 -5.77 -34.98 -23.45
CA LEU A 634 -4.88 -33.83 -23.52
C LEU A 634 -5.23 -32.84 -22.41
N ALA A 635 -4.28 -32.55 -21.53
CA ALA A 635 -4.41 -31.55 -20.48
C ALA A 635 -3.65 -30.28 -20.89
N THR A 636 -4.37 -29.18 -21.11
CA THR A 636 -3.80 -28.00 -21.78
C THR A 636 -4.51 -26.69 -21.44
N ARG A 637 -3.90 -25.56 -21.83
CA ARG A 637 -4.53 -24.24 -21.86
C ARG A 637 -4.84 -23.86 -23.31
N VAL A 638 -6.01 -23.29 -23.56
CA VAL A 638 -6.39 -22.71 -24.86
C VAL A 638 -6.60 -21.20 -24.68
N PHE A 639 -5.63 -20.42 -25.15
CA PHE A 639 -5.62 -18.96 -24.99
C PHE A 639 -5.91 -18.21 -26.28
N ASN A 640 -5.34 -18.66 -27.40
CA ASN A 640 -5.40 -17.96 -28.68
C ASN A 640 -5.94 -18.87 -29.81
N SER A 641 -6.08 -18.29 -31.00
CA SER A 641 -6.59 -18.96 -32.19
C SER A 641 -5.76 -20.17 -32.64
N GLN A 642 -4.44 -20.11 -32.49
CA GLN A 642 -3.53 -21.20 -32.87
C GLN A 642 -3.70 -22.40 -31.94
N ASP A 643 -3.81 -22.15 -30.63
CA ASP A 643 -4.09 -23.19 -29.64
C ASP A 643 -5.43 -23.87 -29.93
N TYR A 644 -6.47 -23.06 -30.17
CA TYR A 644 -7.80 -23.54 -30.51
C TYR A 644 -7.77 -24.45 -31.73
N ASN A 645 -7.15 -24.00 -32.84
CA ASN A 645 -7.11 -24.77 -34.07
C ASN A 645 -6.37 -26.11 -33.90
N ALA A 646 -5.27 -26.13 -33.17
CA ALA A 646 -4.50 -27.34 -32.92
C ALA A 646 -5.30 -28.35 -32.08
N VAL A 647 -5.91 -27.91 -30.98
CA VAL A 647 -6.72 -28.75 -30.09
C VAL A 647 -7.97 -29.25 -30.81
N LYS A 648 -8.69 -28.35 -31.50
CA LYS A 648 -9.87 -28.68 -32.30
C LYS A 648 -9.58 -29.78 -33.31
N LYS A 649 -8.52 -29.62 -34.10
CA LYS A 649 -8.09 -30.61 -35.09
C LYS A 649 -7.80 -31.97 -34.46
N TRP A 650 -7.16 -31.99 -33.29
CA TRP A 650 -6.90 -33.23 -32.57
C TRP A 650 -8.17 -33.88 -32.02
N LEU A 651 -9.15 -33.12 -31.53
CA LEU A 651 -10.44 -33.66 -31.08
C LEU A 651 -11.30 -34.19 -32.24
N ASP A 652 -11.29 -33.53 -33.39
CA ASP A 652 -12.08 -33.93 -34.58
C ASP A 652 -11.61 -35.28 -35.18
N GLU A 653 -10.38 -35.70 -34.91
CA GLU A 653 -9.80 -36.94 -35.44
C GLU A 653 -10.34 -38.21 -34.77
N ASP A 654 -10.84 -38.14 -33.54
CA ASP A 654 -11.30 -39.31 -32.78
C ASP A 654 -12.29 -38.91 -31.66
N PRO A 655 -13.55 -39.40 -31.69
CA PRO A 655 -14.58 -39.02 -30.72
C PRO A 655 -14.30 -39.48 -29.28
N GLU A 656 -13.39 -40.43 -29.05
CA GLU A 656 -13.01 -40.88 -27.70
C GLU A 656 -12.01 -39.93 -27.03
N ARG A 657 -11.44 -38.98 -27.78
CA ARG A 657 -10.49 -38.01 -27.24
C ARG A 657 -11.17 -36.98 -26.35
N LYS A 658 -10.51 -36.71 -25.22
CA LYS A 658 -10.96 -35.77 -24.20
C LYS A 658 -9.91 -34.69 -23.99
N VAL A 659 -10.37 -33.51 -23.61
CA VAL A 659 -9.48 -32.40 -23.25
C VAL A 659 -9.82 -31.88 -21.86
N ILE A 660 -8.79 -31.58 -21.08
CA ILE A 660 -8.90 -30.94 -19.76
C ILE A 660 -8.32 -29.55 -19.91
N LEU A 661 -9.17 -28.55 -19.74
CA LEU A 661 -8.80 -27.16 -19.94
C LEU A 661 -8.44 -26.47 -18.62
N PHE A 662 -7.24 -25.90 -18.61
CA PHE A 662 -6.71 -25.10 -17.52
C PHE A 662 -6.58 -23.65 -18.00
N HIS A 663 -6.92 -22.69 -17.17
CA HIS A 663 -6.72 -21.25 -17.41
C HIS A 663 -7.27 -20.81 -18.78
N SER A 664 -8.41 -21.37 -19.17
CA SER A 664 -8.96 -21.25 -20.53
C SER A 664 -10.34 -20.59 -20.55
N ALA A 665 -11.13 -20.77 -19.49
CA ALA A 665 -12.48 -20.22 -19.38
C ALA A 665 -12.51 -18.68 -19.28
N SER A 666 -11.38 -18.06 -18.95
CA SER A 666 -11.20 -16.60 -19.04
C SER A 666 -11.13 -16.10 -20.48
N TYR A 667 -10.96 -16.96 -21.48
CA TYR A 667 -10.65 -16.56 -22.85
C TYR A 667 -11.70 -17.06 -23.84
N PRO A 668 -12.01 -16.31 -24.92
CA PRO A 668 -13.02 -16.71 -25.89
C PRO A 668 -12.78 -18.11 -26.47
N TYR A 669 -11.53 -18.41 -26.83
CA TYR A 669 -11.17 -19.67 -27.47
C TYR A 669 -11.32 -20.89 -26.54
N GLY A 670 -11.10 -20.73 -25.24
CA GLY A 670 -11.38 -21.80 -24.27
C GLY A 670 -12.88 -22.06 -24.14
N GLN A 671 -13.70 -21.00 -24.12
CA GLN A 671 -15.16 -21.13 -24.11
C GLN A 671 -15.68 -21.81 -25.39
N LYS A 672 -15.11 -21.51 -26.56
CA LYS A 672 -15.47 -22.20 -27.80
C LYS A 672 -15.28 -23.71 -27.68
N ILE A 673 -14.15 -24.17 -27.13
CA ILE A 673 -13.90 -25.61 -26.96
C ILE A 673 -14.97 -26.23 -26.04
N PHE A 674 -15.33 -25.57 -24.93
CA PHE A 674 -16.40 -26.06 -24.05
C PHE A 674 -17.79 -26.11 -24.72
N GLN A 675 -18.09 -25.16 -25.61
CA GLN A 675 -19.35 -25.10 -26.34
C GLN A 675 -19.41 -26.16 -27.45
N GLU A 676 -18.30 -26.40 -28.14
CA GLU A 676 -18.22 -27.31 -29.30
C GLU A 676 -18.05 -28.79 -28.89
N TYR A 677 -17.40 -29.07 -27.75
CA TYR A 677 -17.02 -30.43 -27.36
C TYR A 677 -17.54 -30.80 -25.97
N THR A 678 -18.42 -31.81 -25.92
CA THR A 678 -18.88 -32.37 -24.63
C THR A 678 -17.82 -33.18 -23.90
N SER A 679 -16.79 -33.63 -24.61
CA SER A 679 -15.60 -34.30 -24.08
C SER A 679 -14.57 -33.36 -23.43
N ALA A 680 -14.84 -32.04 -23.42
CA ALA A 680 -14.04 -31.06 -22.71
C ALA A 680 -14.47 -30.94 -21.24
N THR A 681 -13.49 -31.02 -20.34
CA THR A 681 -13.64 -30.77 -18.89
C THR A 681 -12.69 -29.66 -18.44
N PHE A 682 -12.71 -29.34 -17.14
CA PHE A 682 -12.01 -28.22 -16.54
C PHE A 682 -11.09 -28.66 -15.41
N ASN A 683 -10.30 -27.71 -14.89
CA ASN A 683 -9.43 -27.89 -13.73
C ASN A 683 -10.26 -28.01 -12.44
N ASP A 684 -10.67 -29.24 -12.12
CA ASP A 684 -11.44 -29.55 -10.92
C ASP A 684 -10.51 -29.95 -9.77
N PRO A 685 -10.36 -29.13 -8.71
CA PRO A 685 -9.53 -29.47 -7.55
C PRO A 685 -10.21 -30.48 -6.61
N ASN A 686 -11.44 -30.94 -6.91
CA ASN A 686 -12.18 -31.88 -6.07
C ASN A 686 -12.39 -33.23 -6.79
N PRO A 687 -11.32 -33.95 -7.18
CA PRO A 687 -11.46 -35.24 -7.83
C PRO A 687 -12.12 -36.25 -6.89
N ILE A 688 -13.07 -37.02 -7.41
CA ILE A 688 -13.59 -38.19 -6.68
C ILE A 688 -12.63 -39.35 -6.90
N LEU A 689 -11.82 -39.61 -5.88
CA LEU A 689 -10.85 -40.70 -5.84
C LEU A 689 -11.55 -42.02 -5.49
N ARG A 690 -11.19 -43.10 -6.20
CA ARG A 690 -11.75 -44.46 -6.02
C ARG A 690 -10.70 -45.56 -6.04
#